data_AF-A0AAV1L1C2-F1
#
_entry.id   AF-A0AAV1L1C2-F1
#
_cell.length_a   1.000
_cell.length_b   1.000
_cell.length_c   1.000
_cell.angle_alpha   90.00
_cell.angle_beta   90.00
_cell.angle_gamma   90.00
#
_symmetry.space_group_name_H-M   'P 1'
#
loop_
_entity.id
_entity.type
_entity.pdbx_description
1 polymer ?
#
loop_
_entity_poly.entity_id
_entity_poly.type
_entity_poly.pdbx_seq_one_letter_code
_entity_poly.pdbx_strand_id
1 'polypeptide(L)'
;MAYYQVLLVFILAIICVSTEDEAAVPRMTRAERQQLREESRRMFYHAYDAYMDNAYPADELMPLSCKGRWRGITPSRGDMDDVLGNFSLTLVDSLDTLVVMGDFSEFSRAVRLVVRDVTFDHDIIVSVFETNIRMLGGLLSAHVLATRLRGEVAVLRWYNGELLALAEDLGRRLLPAFNTSTGIPHGRVNLRHGIRGLLESRETCTACAGTMILEMAALSRLTGDPIFEQKAHRAMDRLWKIRHRTSDLMGTVINIHSGDWVRKDSGVGAGIDSYYEYCLKAYILLGDEKYLARFNRHYNAVMKYISRGPVMMAVHMHRPHLQSRNFMDALLAFWPGLQVLLGDVRPAVETHEMLYQVMQRHTFIPEAFTSDFQVHWGQHPLRPEFLESTYFLHRATGDDHYLHVGKTVLKALQQYTRVPCGYAAVNDVRTRVHEDRMDSFVLAETFKYLYMLFGEDRDLPVKLEDYVLTTEAHFLPLSLATDGRNSSYLTLKIDDEDEDKYKKTCPSTWSLVASRVRRPLRRMLGAAARPPARPRPLTDPRQLLALADMGISVLTLPDGRVQLLYTTSTAKSSKDAAEGLTFMREMSKWNTLSDMESGVVAAGVKINERIFTAGPAHFGKEITGDDRLEGTAAFALPLDACSEIQNKHEIVGKFAIVQRGQCTFAQKVRNLQTAGANLALVLDNVAGSTHETSALFAMSGDGNDDIDIPAVFLFSQEGTYLTEELQKDPNLLITVGELKSLKRQYEDTCEDGNCEAVLHSPVPADKETFDHLKKVLSQLVAQFELSLSSEDSKTCEENANMEETKKKFVKVERRVEGENEPSTGSEGSSRDQPADCKPDDV
;
A
#
# COMPACT_ATOMS: atom_id res chain seq x y z
N MET A 1 48.99 -46.16 -5.57
CA MET A 1 47.64 -46.31 -6.17
C MET A 1 46.52 -45.87 -5.21
N ALA A 2 46.48 -46.35 -3.96
CA ALA A 2 45.44 -45.97 -2.99
C ALA A 2 45.43 -44.46 -2.61
N TYR A 3 46.60 -43.82 -2.49
CA TYR A 3 46.70 -42.39 -2.17
C TYR A 3 46.11 -41.47 -3.24
N TYR A 4 46.21 -41.84 -4.51
CA TYR A 4 45.64 -41.06 -5.61
C TYR A 4 44.11 -41.18 -5.68
N GLN A 5 43.54 -42.32 -5.28
CA GLN A 5 42.09 -42.49 -5.21
C GLN A 5 41.46 -41.70 -4.06
N VAL A 6 42.12 -41.62 -2.90
CA VAL A 6 41.65 -40.80 -1.77
C VAL A 6 41.73 -39.31 -2.10
N LEU A 7 42.81 -38.85 -2.75
CA LEU A 7 42.94 -37.46 -3.17
C LEU A 7 41.89 -37.09 -4.23
N LEU A 8 41.59 -37.99 -5.18
CA LEU A 8 40.57 -37.76 -6.20
C LEU A 8 39.15 -37.69 -5.60
N VAL A 9 38.85 -38.53 -4.60
CA VAL A 9 37.58 -38.50 -3.87
C VAL A 9 37.46 -37.24 -3.01
N PHE A 10 38.56 -36.78 -2.39
CA PHE A 10 38.58 -35.52 -1.64
C PHE A 10 38.40 -34.30 -2.55
N ILE A 11 39.04 -34.30 -3.73
CA ILE A 11 38.87 -33.24 -4.72
C ILE A 11 37.45 -33.26 -5.31
N LEU A 12 36.88 -34.43 -5.60
CA LEU A 12 35.48 -34.57 -6.03
C LEU A 12 34.49 -34.16 -4.93
N ALA A 13 34.78 -34.45 -3.66
CA ALA A 13 33.97 -34.02 -2.52
C ALA A 13 34.06 -32.50 -2.30
N ILE A 14 35.24 -31.89 -2.46
CA ILE A 14 35.41 -30.43 -2.39
C ILE A 14 34.71 -29.75 -3.58
N ILE A 15 34.77 -30.33 -4.78
CA ILE A 15 34.02 -29.83 -5.95
C ILE A 15 32.51 -29.97 -5.73
N CYS A 16 32.03 -31.07 -5.13
CA CYS A 16 30.60 -31.25 -4.81
C CYS A 16 30.11 -30.38 -3.64
N VAL A 17 30.96 -30.05 -2.66
CA VAL A 17 30.62 -29.14 -1.55
C VAL A 17 30.71 -27.67 -1.98
N SER A 18 31.49 -27.36 -3.03
CA SER A 18 31.57 -26.03 -3.64
C SER A 18 30.43 -25.73 -4.63
N THR A 19 29.48 -26.65 -4.83
CA THR A 19 28.33 -26.48 -5.73
C THR A 19 26.99 -26.16 -5.04
N GLU A 20 26.99 -25.88 -3.74
CA GLU A 20 25.87 -25.17 -3.09
C GLU A 20 26.01 -23.64 -3.18
N ASP A 21 26.73 -23.13 -4.19
CA ASP A 21 26.47 -21.78 -4.69
C ASP A 21 25.12 -21.83 -5.44
N GLU A 22 24.04 -21.70 -4.66
CA GLU A 22 22.65 -21.76 -5.12
C GLU A 22 22.42 -20.93 -6.39
N ALA A 23 21.89 -21.61 -7.41
CA ALA A 23 21.66 -21.14 -8.77
C ALA A 23 21.43 -19.63 -8.90
N ALA A 24 22.38 -18.94 -9.53
CA ALA A 24 22.11 -17.68 -10.18
C ALA A 24 20.88 -17.87 -11.07
N VAL A 25 19.88 -16.98 -10.95
CA VAL A 25 18.69 -17.01 -11.82
C VAL A 25 19.19 -17.10 -13.27
N PRO A 26 18.78 -18.11 -14.04
CA PRO A 26 19.31 -18.30 -15.39
C PRO A 26 19.02 -17.04 -16.20
N ARG A 27 20.01 -16.60 -16.99
CA ARG A 27 19.82 -15.44 -17.85
C ARG A 27 18.70 -15.70 -18.85
N MET A 28 17.78 -14.76 -18.99
CA MET A 28 16.69 -14.84 -19.95
C MET A 28 17.26 -14.65 -21.35
N THR A 29 17.00 -15.61 -22.24
CA THR A 29 17.52 -15.53 -23.61
C THR A 29 16.85 -14.38 -24.37
N ARG A 30 17.55 -13.80 -25.35
CA ARG A 30 16.98 -12.74 -26.20
C ARG A 30 15.72 -13.22 -26.95
N ALA A 31 15.70 -14.47 -27.38
CA ALA A 31 14.54 -15.07 -28.05
C ALA A 31 13.32 -15.15 -27.11
N GLU A 32 13.54 -15.50 -25.83
CA GLU A 32 12.50 -15.52 -24.82
C GLU A 32 11.98 -14.11 -24.48
N ARG A 33 12.88 -13.13 -24.33
CA ARG A 33 12.50 -11.71 -24.15
C ARG A 33 11.63 -11.22 -25.30
N GLN A 34 12.06 -11.49 -26.54
CA GLN A 34 11.31 -11.16 -27.74
C GLN A 34 9.92 -11.79 -27.74
N GLN A 35 9.80 -13.06 -27.34
CA GLN A 35 8.52 -13.74 -27.23
C GLN A 35 7.60 -13.06 -26.20
N LEU A 36 8.10 -12.73 -25.01
CA LEU A 36 7.33 -12.07 -23.95
C LEU A 36 6.93 -10.64 -24.33
N ARG A 37 7.78 -9.94 -25.08
CA ARG A 37 7.47 -8.62 -25.65
C ARG A 37 6.30 -8.69 -26.62
N GLU A 38 6.35 -9.63 -27.58
CA GLU A 38 5.24 -9.82 -28.52
C GLU A 38 3.98 -10.36 -27.85
N GLU A 39 4.11 -11.14 -26.77
CA GLU A 39 2.96 -11.51 -25.94
C GLU A 39 2.34 -10.28 -25.26
N SER A 40 3.14 -9.40 -24.67
CA SER A 40 2.68 -8.13 -24.09
C SER A 40 1.97 -7.26 -25.13
N ARG A 41 2.48 -7.20 -26.36
CA ARG A 41 1.82 -6.54 -27.49
C ARG A 41 0.45 -7.17 -27.79
N ARG A 42 0.35 -8.49 -27.86
CA ARG A 42 -0.96 -9.17 -28.07
C ARG A 42 -1.94 -8.94 -26.93
N MET A 43 -1.46 -8.84 -25.69
CA MET A 43 -2.31 -8.49 -24.54
C MET A 43 -2.91 -7.09 -24.71
N PHE A 44 -2.08 -6.12 -25.12
CA PHE A 44 -2.56 -4.78 -25.46
C PHE A 44 -3.63 -4.80 -26.55
N TYR A 45 -3.37 -5.41 -27.71
CA TYR A 45 -4.37 -5.43 -28.79
C TYR A 45 -5.64 -6.19 -28.42
N HIS A 46 -5.55 -7.26 -27.62
CA HIS A 46 -6.77 -7.92 -27.12
C HIS A 46 -7.68 -6.97 -26.34
N ALA A 47 -7.10 -6.09 -25.52
CA ALA A 47 -7.86 -5.12 -24.74
C ALA A 47 -8.25 -3.88 -25.55
N TYR A 48 -7.32 -3.35 -26.36
CA TYR A 48 -7.52 -2.19 -27.22
C TYR A 48 -8.58 -2.47 -28.29
N ASP A 49 -8.48 -3.59 -29.01
CA ASP A 49 -9.47 -3.97 -30.04
C ASP A 49 -10.84 -4.21 -29.39
N ALA A 50 -10.89 -4.84 -28.22
CA ALA A 50 -12.13 -5.02 -27.48
C ALA A 50 -12.77 -3.68 -27.07
N TYR A 51 -11.96 -2.69 -26.67
CA TYR A 51 -12.42 -1.33 -26.42
C TYR A 51 -12.93 -0.67 -27.70
N MET A 52 -12.16 -0.73 -28.80
CA MET A 52 -12.52 -0.12 -30.08
C MET A 52 -13.81 -0.71 -30.68
N ASP A 53 -14.05 -2.00 -30.51
CA ASP A 53 -15.20 -2.70 -31.07
C ASP A 53 -16.47 -2.55 -30.20
N ASN A 54 -16.33 -2.52 -28.87
CA ASN A 54 -17.47 -2.63 -27.94
C ASN A 54 -17.74 -1.40 -27.08
N ALA A 55 -16.75 -0.53 -26.88
CA ALA A 55 -16.86 0.59 -25.95
C ALA A 55 -16.73 1.95 -26.62
N TYR A 56 -15.79 2.12 -27.56
CA TYR A 56 -15.58 3.40 -28.24
C TYR A 56 -16.90 3.96 -28.83
N PRO A 57 -17.25 5.25 -28.59
CA PRO A 57 -16.44 6.31 -27.98
C PRO A 57 -16.59 6.53 -26.46
N ALA A 58 -17.09 5.54 -25.71
CA ALA A 58 -17.14 5.59 -24.25
C ALA A 58 -15.76 5.76 -23.62
N ASP A 59 -15.72 6.20 -22.36
CA ASP A 59 -14.45 6.45 -21.66
C ASP A 59 -13.72 5.15 -21.28
N GLU A 60 -14.44 4.12 -20.83
CA GLU A 60 -13.87 2.84 -20.38
C GLU A 60 -14.66 1.65 -20.95
N LEU A 61 -14.03 0.47 -20.93
CA LEU A 61 -14.65 -0.80 -21.29
C LEU A 61 -15.11 -1.53 -20.03
N MET A 62 -16.31 -2.12 -20.10
CA MET A 62 -16.81 -3.13 -19.17
C MET A 62 -16.58 -4.51 -19.81
N PRO A 63 -15.50 -5.22 -19.43
CA PRO A 63 -14.97 -6.36 -20.18
C PRO A 63 -15.72 -7.69 -19.98
N LEU A 64 -16.56 -7.80 -18.95
CA LEU A 64 -17.46 -8.95 -18.73
C LEU A 64 -18.76 -8.79 -19.51
N SER A 65 -19.31 -7.57 -19.55
CA SER A 65 -20.54 -7.28 -20.30
C SER A 65 -20.30 -6.89 -21.76
N CYS A 66 -19.04 -6.67 -22.17
CA CYS A 66 -18.64 -6.20 -23.49
C CYS A 66 -19.37 -4.91 -23.89
N LYS A 67 -19.37 -3.91 -23.01
CA LYS A 67 -20.06 -2.63 -23.22
C LYS A 67 -19.19 -1.45 -22.84
N GLY A 68 -19.42 -0.30 -23.45
CA GLY A 68 -18.83 0.96 -23.01
C GLY A 68 -19.43 1.47 -21.69
N ARG A 69 -18.58 2.03 -20.83
CA ARG A 69 -18.99 2.73 -19.61
C ARG A 69 -19.23 4.21 -19.90
N TRP A 70 -20.46 4.65 -19.66
CA TRP A 70 -20.92 6.01 -19.99
C TRP A 70 -21.38 6.74 -18.75
N ARG A 71 -20.82 7.93 -18.49
CA ARG A 71 -21.21 8.70 -17.32
C ARG A 71 -22.66 9.17 -17.44
N GLY A 72 -23.44 8.92 -16.40
CA GLY A 72 -24.88 9.26 -16.33
C GLY A 72 -25.82 8.24 -16.99
N ILE A 73 -25.29 7.24 -17.70
CA ILE A 73 -26.09 6.15 -18.30
C ILE A 73 -25.87 4.85 -17.52
N THR A 74 -24.61 4.48 -17.26
CA THR A 74 -24.30 3.32 -16.43
C THR A 74 -24.44 3.66 -14.95
N PRO A 75 -24.79 2.68 -14.08
CA PRO A 75 -24.85 2.89 -12.63
C PRO A 75 -23.55 3.49 -12.10
N SER A 76 -23.68 4.55 -11.29
CA SER A 76 -22.55 5.30 -10.74
C SER A 76 -21.70 4.45 -9.79
N ARG A 77 -20.37 4.54 -9.91
CA ARG A 77 -19.39 4.01 -8.94
C ARG A 77 -19.00 5.05 -7.87
N GLY A 78 -19.78 6.13 -7.73
CA GLY A 78 -19.45 7.24 -6.85
C GLY A 78 -18.28 8.06 -7.39
N ASP A 79 -17.36 8.47 -6.51
CA ASP A 79 -16.22 9.32 -6.85
C ASP A 79 -15.29 8.73 -7.91
N MET A 80 -15.29 7.40 -8.10
CA MET A 80 -14.50 6.75 -9.16
C MET A 80 -14.92 7.19 -10.57
N ASP A 81 -16.19 7.57 -10.77
CA ASP A 81 -16.65 8.02 -12.09
C ASP A 81 -16.32 9.49 -12.38
N ASP A 82 -15.66 10.21 -11.45
CA ASP A 82 -15.18 11.57 -11.70
C ASP A 82 -14.08 11.65 -12.76
N VAL A 83 -13.43 10.52 -13.07
CA VAL A 83 -12.48 10.39 -14.18
C VAL A 83 -13.17 10.41 -15.55
N LEU A 84 -14.46 10.05 -15.60
CA LEU A 84 -15.22 9.94 -16.85
C LEU A 84 -15.80 11.31 -17.22
N GLY A 85 -15.46 11.81 -18.41
CA GLY A 85 -15.98 13.07 -18.95
C GLY A 85 -16.71 12.92 -20.28
N ASN A 86 -16.99 11.68 -20.71
CA ASN A 86 -17.55 11.30 -22.00
C ASN A 86 -16.68 11.81 -23.18
N PHE A 87 -15.37 11.71 -23.06
CA PHE A 87 -14.38 12.25 -24.01
C PHE A 87 -13.43 11.17 -24.57
N SER A 88 -13.87 9.91 -24.57
CA SER A 88 -13.09 8.75 -25.04
C SER A 88 -11.75 8.59 -24.31
N LEU A 89 -11.80 8.65 -22.97
CA LEU A 89 -10.63 8.56 -22.07
C LEU A 89 -9.61 7.50 -22.50
N THR A 90 -10.03 6.24 -22.61
CA THR A 90 -9.13 5.10 -22.91
C THR A 90 -8.46 5.22 -24.28
N LEU A 91 -9.10 5.84 -25.27
CA LEU A 91 -8.48 6.07 -26.57
C LEU A 91 -7.33 7.09 -26.45
N VAL A 92 -7.57 8.21 -25.77
CA VAL A 92 -6.56 9.28 -25.60
C VAL A 92 -5.38 8.79 -24.78
N ASP A 93 -5.67 8.07 -23.69
CA ASP A 93 -4.68 7.56 -22.74
C ASP A 93 -3.74 6.50 -23.38
N SER A 94 -4.21 5.77 -24.40
CA SER A 94 -3.44 4.71 -25.07
C SER A 94 -2.66 5.14 -26.31
N LEU A 95 -2.77 6.42 -26.73
CA LEU A 95 -2.18 6.92 -27.98
C LEU A 95 -0.66 6.75 -28.04
N ASP A 96 0.04 7.09 -26.96
CA ASP A 96 1.50 6.99 -26.90
C ASP A 96 1.97 5.53 -26.78
N THR A 97 1.19 4.63 -26.18
CA THR A 97 1.45 3.18 -26.18
C THR A 97 1.50 2.62 -27.61
N LEU A 98 0.61 3.06 -28.50
CA LEU A 98 0.63 2.66 -29.92
C LEU A 98 1.95 3.05 -30.59
N VAL A 99 2.49 4.23 -30.25
CA VAL A 99 3.80 4.68 -30.71
C VAL A 99 4.89 3.79 -30.15
N VAL A 100 4.91 3.50 -28.85
CA VAL A 100 5.91 2.62 -28.21
C VAL A 100 5.94 1.23 -28.86
N MET A 101 4.77 0.70 -29.24
CA MET A 101 4.65 -0.60 -29.92
C MET A 101 4.98 -0.56 -31.42
N GLY A 102 5.27 0.62 -31.97
CA GLY A 102 5.67 0.81 -33.36
C GLY A 102 4.52 0.73 -34.38
N ASP A 103 3.26 0.82 -33.94
CA ASP A 103 2.10 0.82 -34.84
C ASP A 103 1.65 2.24 -35.19
N PHE A 104 2.41 2.87 -36.07
CA PHE A 104 2.12 4.22 -36.51
C PHE A 104 0.87 4.34 -37.38
N SER A 105 0.42 3.24 -37.99
CA SER A 105 -0.78 3.25 -38.83
C SER A 105 -2.01 3.35 -37.93
N GLU A 106 -2.06 2.53 -36.89
CA GLU A 106 -3.13 2.58 -35.89
C GLU A 106 -3.08 3.88 -35.09
N PHE A 107 -1.89 4.33 -34.68
CA PHE A 107 -1.73 5.64 -34.04
C PHE A 107 -2.30 6.78 -34.89
N SER A 108 -1.95 6.82 -36.19
CA SER A 108 -2.49 7.83 -37.12
C SER A 108 -4.02 7.75 -37.25
N ARG A 109 -4.60 6.54 -37.25
CA ARG A 109 -6.06 6.33 -37.24
C ARG A 109 -6.69 6.83 -35.94
N ALA A 110 -6.15 6.45 -34.79
CA ALA A 110 -6.62 6.84 -33.47
C ALA A 110 -6.57 8.36 -33.28
N VAL A 111 -5.49 9.03 -33.70
CA VAL A 111 -5.39 10.50 -33.64
C VAL A 111 -6.50 11.17 -34.46
N ARG A 112 -6.84 10.64 -35.66
CA ARG A 112 -7.96 11.18 -36.45
C ARG A 112 -9.31 11.00 -35.75
N LEU A 113 -9.50 9.87 -35.07
CA LEU A 113 -10.71 9.60 -34.29
C LEU A 113 -10.83 10.59 -33.12
N VAL A 114 -9.73 10.83 -32.39
CA VAL A 114 -9.68 11.82 -31.31
C VAL A 114 -10.03 13.22 -31.83
N VAL A 115 -9.39 13.66 -32.91
CA VAL A 115 -9.66 14.99 -33.51
C VAL A 115 -11.10 15.13 -34.00
N ARG A 116 -11.75 14.04 -34.40
CA ARG A 116 -13.14 14.05 -34.89
C ARG A 116 -14.17 14.06 -33.76
N ASP A 117 -13.98 13.22 -32.74
CA ASP A 117 -15.04 12.85 -31.80
C ASP A 117 -14.85 13.45 -30.40
N VAL A 118 -13.63 13.84 -30.01
CA VAL A 118 -13.36 14.35 -28.66
C VAL A 118 -13.70 15.83 -28.57
N THR A 119 -14.57 16.17 -27.61
CA THR A 119 -14.90 17.55 -27.25
C THR A 119 -14.89 17.72 -25.74
N PHE A 120 -14.50 18.89 -25.24
CA PHE A 120 -14.52 19.18 -23.80
C PHE A 120 -15.66 20.11 -23.39
N ASP A 121 -16.58 20.44 -24.30
CA ASP A 121 -17.74 21.29 -23.98
C ASP A 121 -18.93 20.49 -23.45
N HIS A 122 -18.72 19.80 -22.33
CA HIS A 122 -19.74 19.02 -21.64
C HIS A 122 -20.12 19.65 -20.31
N ASP A 123 -21.41 19.62 -19.98
CA ASP A 123 -21.91 20.00 -18.65
C ASP A 123 -21.74 18.83 -17.67
N ILE A 124 -20.47 18.49 -17.38
CA ILE A 124 -20.08 17.38 -16.51
C ILE A 124 -18.98 17.87 -15.57
N ILE A 125 -19.08 17.46 -14.31
CA ILE A 125 -18.08 17.72 -13.27
C ILE A 125 -17.04 16.61 -13.32
N VAL A 126 -15.78 16.94 -13.59
CA VAL A 126 -14.68 15.97 -13.64
C VAL A 126 -13.65 16.23 -12.54
N SER A 127 -12.86 15.21 -12.22
CA SER A 127 -11.67 15.35 -11.38
C SER A 127 -10.60 16.13 -12.13
N VAL A 128 -10.10 17.22 -11.53
CA VAL A 128 -9.01 18.03 -12.10
C VAL A 128 -7.74 17.20 -12.21
N PHE A 129 -7.48 16.35 -11.21
CA PHE A 129 -6.31 15.49 -11.15
C PHE A 129 -6.30 14.44 -12.24
N GLU A 130 -7.36 13.63 -12.31
CA GLU A 130 -7.44 12.53 -13.28
C GLU A 130 -7.47 13.07 -14.73
N THR A 131 -8.19 14.18 -14.95
CA THR A 131 -8.25 14.81 -16.27
C THR A 131 -6.90 15.38 -16.69
N ASN A 132 -6.09 15.90 -15.75
CA ASN A 132 -4.75 16.39 -16.04
C ASN A 132 -3.80 15.24 -16.43
N ILE A 133 -3.68 14.21 -15.60
CA ILE A 133 -2.68 13.16 -15.81
C ILE A 133 -3.01 12.29 -17.02
N ARG A 134 -4.29 11.99 -17.29
CA ARG A 134 -4.72 11.12 -18.40
C ARG A 134 -4.98 11.87 -19.70
N MET A 135 -5.91 12.83 -19.67
CA MET A 135 -6.32 13.50 -20.91
C MET A 135 -5.30 14.54 -21.36
N LEU A 136 -4.91 15.46 -20.48
CA LEU A 136 -3.92 16.47 -20.85
C LEU A 136 -2.55 15.83 -21.09
N GLY A 137 -2.12 14.92 -20.22
CA GLY A 137 -0.90 14.13 -20.39
C GLY A 137 -0.87 13.34 -21.70
N GLY A 138 -1.91 12.56 -22.00
CA GLY A 138 -2.02 11.75 -23.21
C GLY A 138 -2.02 12.58 -24.50
N LEU A 139 -2.77 13.70 -24.53
CA LEU A 139 -2.80 14.62 -25.67
C LEU A 139 -1.44 15.26 -25.92
N LEU A 140 -0.77 15.74 -24.87
CA LEU A 140 0.55 16.37 -24.97
C LEU A 140 1.61 15.36 -25.42
N SER A 141 1.60 14.16 -24.85
CA SER A 141 2.53 13.10 -25.23
C SER A 141 2.36 12.68 -26.69
N ALA A 142 1.13 12.40 -27.10
CA ALA A 142 0.81 12.06 -28.48
C ALA A 142 1.17 13.21 -29.44
N HIS A 143 0.97 14.47 -29.05
CA HIS A 143 1.38 15.63 -29.83
C HIS A 143 2.89 15.68 -30.05
N VAL A 144 3.68 15.54 -28.98
CA VAL A 144 5.15 15.57 -29.06
C VAL A 144 5.65 14.42 -29.94
N LEU A 145 5.15 13.20 -29.70
CA LEU A 145 5.57 12.02 -30.45
C LEU A 145 5.19 12.14 -31.93
N ALA A 146 3.97 12.57 -32.25
CA ALA A 146 3.55 12.82 -33.63
C ALA A 146 4.42 13.89 -34.31
N THR A 147 4.72 14.98 -33.61
CA THR A 147 5.56 16.07 -34.11
C THR A 147 7.01 15.63 -34.33
N ARG A 148 7.55 14.77 -33.46
CA ARG A 148 8.90 14.22 -33.61
C ARG A 148 8.99 13.22 -34.77
N LEU A 149 7.94 12.42 -34.98
CA LEU A 149 7.93 11.33 -35.94
C LEU A 149 7.42 11.72 -37.33
N ARG A 150 6.72 12.86 -37.51
CA ARG A 150 6.19 13.30 -38.82
C ARG A 150 7.24 13.40 -39.94
N GLY A 151 8.51 13.65 -39.58
CA GLY A 151 9.62 13.71 -40.53
C GLY A 151 10.09 12.34 -41.02
N GLU A 152 9.99 11.33 -40.16
CA GLU A 152 10.49 9.96 -40.39
C GLU A 152 9.37 9.03 -40.91
N VAL A 153 8.14 9.24 -40.45
CA VAL A 153 6.99 8.36 -40.69
C VAL A 153 5.99 9.03 -41.63
N ALA A 154 5.85 8.48 -42.84
CA ALA A 154 5.01 9.06 -43.90
C ALA A 154 3.52 9.20 -43.52
N VAL A 155 2.97 8.26 -42.74
CA VAL A 155 1.55 8.25 -42.33
C VAL A 155 1.19 9.36 -41.33
N LEU A 156 2.17 10.08 -40.77
CA LEU A 156 1.98 11.19 -39.83
C LEU A 156 2.21 12.57 -40.45
N ARG A 157 2.55 12.65 -41.75
CA ARG A 157 2.82 13.93 -42.43
C ARG A 157 1.64 14.90 -42.45
N TRP A 158 0.43 14.39 -42.32
CA TRP A 158 -0.80 15.20 -42.29
C TRP A 158 -0.97 15.94 -40.96
N TYR A 159 -0.36 15.46 -39.88
CA TYR A 159 -0.52 15.99 -38.54
C TYR A 159 0.06 17.40 -38.42
N ASN A 160 -0.73 18.33 -37.91
CA ASN A 160 -0.39 19.74 -37.85
C ASN A 160 -0.77 20.39 -36.49
N GLY A 161 -0.63 19.63 -35.40
CA GLY A 161 -0.79 20.16 -34.04
C GLY A 161 -2.22 20.16 -33.51
N GLU A 162 -3.13 19.41 -34.12
CA GLU A 162 -4.54 19.34 -33.72
C GLU A 162 -4.72 18.88 -32.26
N LEU A 163 -3.89 17.95 -31.79
CA LEU A 163 -3.93 17.49 -30.40
C LEU A 163 -3.46 18.58 -29.41
N LEU A 164 -2.53 19.45 -29.82
CA LEU A 164 -2.10 20.57 -28.98
C LEU A 164 -3.23 21.60 -28.81
N ALA A 165 -4.01 21.84 -29.86
CA ALA A 165 -5.18 22.72 -29.78
C ALA A 165 -6.25 22.15 -28.82
N LEU A 166 -6.47 20.83 -28.85
CA LEU A 166 -7.35 20.14 -27.89
C LEU A 166 -6.80 20.22 -26.46
N ALA A 167 -5.49 20.01 -26.28
CA ALA A 167 -4.82 20.13 -24.98
C ALA A 167 -4.93 21.55 -24.41
N GLU A 168 -4.82 22.58 -25.26
CA GLU A 168 -5.00 23.96 -24.85
C GLU A 168 -6.45 24.26 -24.43
N ASP A 169 -7.46 23.80 -25.19
CA ASP A 169 -8.87 23.95 -24.81
C ASP A 169 -9.15 23.31 -23.45
N LEU A 170 -8.68 22.06 -23.25
CA LEU A 170 -8.81 21.36 -21.98
C LEU A 170 -8.11 22.10 -20.85
N GLY A 171 -6.86 22.51 -21.04
CA GLY A 171 -6.09 23.27 -20.06
C GLY A 171 -6.82 24.54 -19.64
N ARG A 172 -7.40 25.28 -20.59
CA ARG A 172 -8.18 26.51 -20.30
C ARG A 172 -9.44 26.23 -19.48
N ARG A 173 -10.09 25.07 -19.67
CA ARG A 173 -11.24 24.63 -18.87
C ARG A 173 -10.87 24.19 -17.46
N LEU A 174 -9.64 23.73 -17.23
CA LEU A 174 -9.13 23.38 -15.90
C LEU A 174 -8.65 24.61 -15.09
N LEU A 175 -8.22 25.68 -15.75
CA LEU A 175 -7.71 26.90 -15.09
C LEU A 175 -8.62 27.49 -13.98
N PRO A 176 -9.97 27.52 -14.11
CA PRO A 176 -10.86 28.00 -13.05
C PRO A 176 -10.67 27.28 -11.72
N ALA A 177 -10.26 26.00 -11.71
CA ALA A 177 -10.02 25.25 -10.49
C ALA A 177 -8.91 25.85 -9.62
N PHE A 178 -7.94 26.55 -10.22
CA PHE A 178 -6.84 27.21 -9.50
C PHE A 178 -7.23 28.56 -8.89
N ASN A 179 -8.48 29.03 -9.08
CA ASN A 179 -8.95 30.30 -8.55
C ASN A 179 -9.40 30.20 -7.08
N THR A 180 -8.49 29.72 -6.22
CA THR A 180 -8.70 29.60 -4.77
C THR A 180 -7.90 30.63 -4.00
N SER A 181 -8.26 30.86 -2.74
CA SER A 181 -7.56 31.82 -1.86
C SER A 181 -6.08 31.48 -1.68
N THR A 182 -5.73 30.18 -1.68
CA THR A 182 -4.36 29.71 -1.50
C THR A 182 -3.61 29.52 -2.83
N GLY A 183 -4.32 29.36 -3.94
CA GLY A 183 -3.78 28.95 -5.24
C GLY A 183 -3.64 27.43 -5.42
N ILE A 184 -4.04 26.64 -4.42
CA ILE A 184 -4.19 25.18 -4.53
C ILE A 184 -5.49 24.89 -5.31
N PRO A 185 -5.48 24.04 -6.35
CA PRO A 185 -6.67 23.81 -7.17
C PRO A 185 -7.79 23.07 -6.40
N HIS A 186 -9.04 23.35 -6.75
CA HIS A 186 -10.17 22.48 -6.40
C HIS A 186 -9.94 21.06 -6.94
N GLY A 187 -10.42 20.04 -6.22
CA GLY A 187 -10.33 18.65 -6.70
C GLY A 187 -11.24 18.36 -7.91
N ARG A 188 -12.32 19.14 -8.08
CA ARG A 188 -13.33 18.98 -9.12
C ARG A 188 -13.56 20.27 -9.91
N VAL A 189 -13.93 20.14 -11.18
CA VAL A 189 -14.31 21.27 -12.05
C VAL A 189 -15.37 20.83 -13.06
N ASN A 190 -16.33 21.70 -13.38
CA ASN A 190 -17.24 21.49 -14.49
C ASN A 190 -16.59 21.96 -15.81
N LEU A 191 -16.55 21.10 -16.83
CA LEU A 191 -15.86 21.39 -18.09
C LEU A 191 -16.46 22.55 -18.90
N ARG A 192 -17.74 22.85 -18.74
CA ARG A 192 -18.43 23.97 -19.40
C ARG A 192 -18.54 25.21 -18.51
N HIS A 193 -18.82 25.01 -17.23
CA HIS A 193 -19.19 26.08 -16.30
C HIS A 193 -18.10 26.43 -15.28
N GLY A 194 -16.95 25.75 -15.30
CA GLY A 194 -15.84 25.95 -14.37
C GLY A 194 -16.22 25.55 -12.94
N ILE A 195 -16.06 26.47 -11.98
CA ILE A 195 -16.32 26.20 -10.55
C ILE A 195 -17.75 26.55 -10.10
N ARG A 196 -18.64 26.94 -11.02
CA ARG A 196 -20.04 27.25 -10.67
C ARG A 196 -20.73 25.98 -10.17
N GLY A 197 -21.35 26.06 -8.99
CA GLY A 197 -22.01 24.91 -8.34
C GLY A 197 -21.07 24.03 -7.49
N LEU A 198 -19.77 24.33 -7.43
CA LEU A 198 -18.78 23.56 -6.68
C LEU A 198 -18.18 24.32 -5.48
N LEU A 199 -18.79 25.45 -5.09
CA LEU A 199 -18.29 26.34 -4.03
C LEU A 199 -18.29 25.71 -2.63
N GLU A 200 -19.07 24.64 -2.44
CA GLU A 200 -19.12 23.87 -1.19
C GLU A 200 -17.95 22.88 -1.08
N SER A 201 -17.35 22.47 -2.21
CA SER A 201 -16.18 21.60 -2.22
C SER A 201 -14.92 22.40 -1.86
N ARG A 202 -14.47 22.25 -0.61
CA ARG A 202 -13.34 23.01 -0.04
C ARG A 202 -12.09 22.17 0.17
N GLU A 203 -12.11 20.89 -0.19
CA GLU A 203 -11.06 19.94 0.13
C GLU A 203 -10.43 19.38 -1.15
N THR A 204 -9.14 19.09 -1.09
CA THR A 204 -8.42 18.37 -2.14
C THR A 204 -7.32 17.51 -1.52
N CYS A 205 -6.83 16.52 -2.26
CA CYS A 205 -5.71 15.70 -1.82
C CYS A 205 -4.35 16.31 -2.19
N THR A 206 -3.28 15.94 -1.50
CA THR A 206 -1.93 16.46 -1.77
C THR A 206 -1.45 16.09 -3.17
N ALA A 207 -1.64 14.83 -3.59
CA ALA A 207 -1.40 14.39 -4.96
C ALA A 207 -2.23 15.20 -5.96
N CYS A 208 -3.53 15.34 -5.70
CA CYS A 208 -4.49 16.07 -6.55
C CYS A 208 -4.04 17.52 -6.83
N ALA A 209 -3.42 18.18 -5.85
CA ALA A 209 -2.92 19.53 -5.99
C ALA A 209 -1.48 19.61 -6.52
N GLY A 210 -0.66 18.60 -6.22
CA GLY A 210 0.78 18.56 -6.50
C GLY A 210 1.14 18.03 -7.88
N THR A 211 0.26 17.24 -8.47
CA THR A 211 0.53 16.44 -9.67
C THR A 211 -0.02 17.13 -10.92
N MET A 212 0.26 18.42 -11.05
CA MET A 212 -0.17 19.26 -12.19
C MET A 212 1.01 19.83 -12.98
N ILE A 213 2.20 19.91 -12.36
CA ILE A 213 3.29 20.76 -12.86
C ILE A 213 3.89 20.26 -14.18
N LEU A 214 3.97 18.95 -14.41
CA LEU A 214 4.61 18.43 -15.62
C LEU A 214 3.79 18.75 -16.88
N GLU A 215 2.50 18.41 -16.88
CA GLU A 215 1.59 18.63 -18.00
C GLU A 215 1.34 20.12 -18.24
N MET A 216 1.10 20.88 -17.16
CA MET A 216 0.85 22.32 -17.27
C MET A 216 2.10 23.07 -17.73
N ALA A 217 3.31 22.66 -17.32
CA ALA A 217 4.55 23.25 -17.83
C ALA A 217 4.78 22.88 -19.30
N ALA A 218 4.56 21.62 -19.68
CA ALA A 218 4.64 21.19 -21.07
C ALA A 218 3.66 21.97 -21.96
N LEU A 219 2.40 22.11 -21.53
CA LEU A 219 1.40 22.90 -22.24
C LEU A 219 1.82 24.36 -22.41
N SER A 220 2.31 25.01 -21.34
CA SER A 220 2.81 26.38 -21.42
C SER A 220 3.97 26.55 -22.40
N ARG A 221 4.92 25.61 -22.42
CA ARG A 221 6.10 25.70 -23.30
C ARG A 221 5.76 25.41 -24.76
N LEU A 222 4.84 24.49 -25.01
CA LEU A 222 4.39 24.14 -26.37
C LEU A 222 3.45 25.21 -26.97
N THR A 223 2.59 25.83 -26.16
CA THR A 223 1.66 26.89 -26.63
C THR A 223 2.24 28.29 -26.57
N GLY A 224 3.26 28.51 -25.72
CA GLY A 224 3.81 29.83 -25.41
C GLY A 224 2.99 30.64 -24.39
N ASP A 225 1.87 30.11 -23.86
CA ASP A 225 1.08 30.78 -22.83
C ASP A 225 1.58 30.35 -21.42
N PRO A 226 2.22 31.24 -20.65
CA PRO A 226 2.85 30.86 -19.39
C PRO A 226 1.86 30.66 -18.23
N ILE A 227 0.55 30.91 -18.44
CA ILE A 227 -0.44 30.87 -17.37
C ILE A 227 -0.54 29.48 -16.71
N PHE A 228 -0.45 28.41 -17.50
CA PHE A 228 -0.60 27.02 -17.01
C PHE A 228 0.54 26.67 -16.05
N GLU A 229 1.79 26.84 -16.49
CA GLU A 229 2.99 26.63 -15.69
C GLU A 229 2.95 27.48 -14.41
N GLN A 230 2.63 28.78 -14.52
CA GLN A 230 2.58 29.69 -13.36
C GLN A 230 1.58 29.25 -12.30
N LYS A 231 0.39 28.77 -12.69
CA LYS A 231 -0.63 28.31 -11.76
C LYS A 231 -0.19 27.03 -11.04
N ALA A 232 0.38 26.08 -11.77
CA ALA A 232 0.90 24.84 -11.19
C ALA A 232 2.09 25.09 -10.24
N HIS A 233 3.04 25.96 -10.61
CA HIS A 233 4.14 26.38 -9.71
C HIS A 233 3.61 26.98 -8.41
N ARG A 234 2.60 27.86 -8.50
CA ARG A 234 2.00 28.49 -7.31
C ARG A 234 1.38 27.47 -6.37
N ALA A 235 0.71 26.43 -6.90
CA ALA A 235 0.17 25.33 -6.10
C ALA A 235 1.30 24.57 -5.37
N MET A 236 2.36 24.18 -6.08
CA MET A 236 3.54 23.51 -5.51
C MET A 236 4.23 24.36 -4.44
N ASP A 237 4.39 25.66 -4.68
CA ASP A 237 4.97 26.60 -3.72
C ASP A 237 4.11 26.74 -2.45
N ARG A 238 2.79 26.70 -2.60
CA ARG A 238 1.88 26.75 -1.47
C ARG A 238 1.94 25.46 -0.65
N LEU A 239 1.91 24.29 -1.28
CA LEU A 239 2.07 22.98 -0.63
C LEU A 239 3.38 22.90 0.15
N TRP A 240 4.50 23.33 -0.46
CA TRP A 240 5.79 23.38 0.21
C TRP A 240 5.79 24.26 1.48
N LYS A 241 5.09 25.40 1.45
CA LYS A 241 5.05 26.36 2.57
C LYS A 241 4.25 25.85 3.78
N ILE A 242 3.24 25.02 3.55
CA ILE A 242 2.30 24.55 4.59
C ILE A 242 2.63 23.15 5.11
N ARG A 243 3.65 22.48 4.56
CA ARG A 243 4.20 21.26 5.14
C ARG A 243 4.53 21.44 6.63
N HIS A 244 4.58 20.34 7.37
CA HIS A 244 4.97 20.43 8.77
C HIS A 244 6.45 20.81 8.91
N ARG A 245 6.76 21.94 9.56
CA ARG A 245 8.13 22.49 9.58
C ARG A 245 9.17 21.61 10.28
N THR A 246 8.76 20.81 11.26
CA THR A 246 9.69 20.01 12.07
C THR A 246 9.95 18.64 11.47
N SER A 247 8.91 18.00 10.92
CA SER A 247 9.03 16.66 10.32
C SER A 247 9.23 16.69 8.81
N ASP A 248 8.97 17.83 8.15
CA ASP A 248 8.92 18.00 6.70
C ASP A 248 7.93 17.07 5.98
N LEU A 249 6.99 16.49 6.73
CA LEU A 249 5.93 15.63 6.20
C LEU A 249 4.72 16.44 5.71
N MET A 250 3.95 15.82 4.81
CA MET A 250 2.71 16.34 4.21
C MET A 250 1.50 15.59 4.78
N GLY A 251 0.36 16.24 4.89
CA GLY A 251 -0.91 15.55 5.14
C GLY A 251 -1.49 14.99 3.84
N THR A 252 -2.52 14.16 3.92
CA THR A 252 -3.21 13.62 2.73
C THR A 252 -4.24 14.57 2.15
N VAL A 253 -5.02 15.26 3.00
CA VAL A 253 -6.15 16.10 2.57
C VAL A 253 -6.02 17.51 3.16
N ILE A 254 -6.26 18.50 2.32
CA ILE A 254 -6.09 19.92 2.63
C ILE A 254 -7.32 20.73 2.26
N ASN A 255 -7.63 21.72 3.08
CA ASN A 255 -8.60 22.77 2.76
C ASN A 255 -7.99 23.81 1.82
N ILE A 256 -8.57 24.01 0.63
CA ILE A 256 -8.03 24.88 -0.43
C ILE A 256 -8.15 26.39 -0.13
N HIS A 257 -9.01 26.79 0.82
CA HIS A 257 -9.21 28.20 1.17
C HIS A 257 -8.41 28.60 2.41
N SER A 258 -8.43 27.78 3.47
CA SER A 258 -7.63 28.07 4.67
C SER A 258 -6.17 27.62 4.53
N GLY A 259 -5.93 26.54 3.78
CA GLY A 259 -4.63 25.87 3.70
C GLY A 259 -4.33 24.99 4.91
N ASP A 260 -5.34 24.65 5.71
CA ASP A 260 -5.21 23.75 6.85
C ASP A 260 -5.31 22.29 6.42
N TRP A 261 -4.54 21.44 7.08
CA TRP A 261 -4.59 20.00 6.91
C TRP A 261 -5.84 19.41 7.58
N VAL A 262 -6.74 18.85 6.77
CA VAL A 262 -7.95 18.15 7.22
C VAL A 262 -7.57 16.74 7.67
N ARG A 263 -6.91 15.97 6.79
CA ARG A 263 -6.33 14.66 7.12
C ARG A 263 -4.82 14.78 7.23
N LYS A 264 -4.31 14.48 8.42
CA LYS A 264 -2.91 14.71 8.84
C LYS A 264 -2.05 13.45 8.78
N ASP A 265 -2.58 12.41 8.13
CA ASP A 265 -1.87 11.18 7.85
C ASP A 265 -0.84 11.44 6.76
N SER A 266 0.34 10.85 6.91
CA SER A 266 1.47 11.01 6.01
C SER A 266 2.02 9.63 5.68
N GLY A 267 2.00 9.29 4.41
CA GLY A 267 2.56 8.06 3.85
C GLY A 267 3.23 8.35 2.52
N VAL A 268 3.63 7.30 1.83
CA VAL A 268 4.04 7.35 0.42
C VAL A 268 2.95 6.87 -0.54
N GLY A 269 1.86 6.28 -0.03
CA GLY A 269 0.77 5.76 -0.85
C GLY A 269 -0.31 6.78 -1.17
N ALA A 270 -1.52 6.25 -1.39
CA ALA A 270 -2.68 6.96 -1.93
C ALA A 270 -2.90 8.37 -1.35
N GLY A 271 -2.97 9.36 -2.25
CA GLY A 271 -3.31 10.75 -1.97
C GLY A 271 -2.11 11.67 -1.66
N ILE A 272 -0.89 11.13 -1.65
CA ILE A 272 0.37 11.89 -1.52
C ILE A 272 1.41 11.44 -2.54
N ASP A 273 1.49 10.13 -2.83
CA ASP A 273 2.32 9.49 -3.87
C ASP A 273 2.96 10.42 -4.93
N SER A 274 2.18 10.82 -5.93
CA SER A 274 2.61 11.52 -7.13
C SER A 274 3.05 12.97 -6.88
N TYR A 275 2.75 13.56 -5.72
CA TYR A 275 3.36 14.83 -5.32
C TYR A 275 4.87 14.68 -5.12
N TYR A 276 5.31 13.59 -4.48
CA TYR A 276 6.75 13.32 -4.33
C TYR A 276 7.39 13.02 -5.68
N GLU A 277 6.69 12.23 -6.50
CA GLU A 277 7.11 11.91 -7.86
C GLU A 277 7.36 13.18 -8.69
N TYR A 278 6.40 14.11 -8.69
CA TYR A 278 6.49 15.36 -9.45
C TYR A 278 7.51 16.33 -8.85
N CYS A 279 7.82 16.26 -7.55
CA CYS A 279 8.95 17.01 -7.02
C CYS A 279 10.27 16.54 -7.64
N LEU A 280 10.49 15.25 -7.89
CA LEU A 280 11.72 14.81 -8.56
C LEU A 280 11.64 15.01 -10.07
N LYS A 281 10.54 14.56 -10.70
CA LYS A 281 10.38 14.62 -12.16
C LYS A 281 10.30 16.05 -12.69
N ALA A 282 9.80 17.02 -11.92
CA ALA A 282 9.84 18.43 -12.33
C ALA A 282 11.25 19.01 -12.31
N TYR A 283 12.14 18.54 -11.43
CA TYR A 283 13.55 18.90 -11.52
C TYR A 283 14.17 18.34 -12.81
N ILE A 284 13.90 17.06 -13.12
CA ILE A 284 14.40 16.41 -14.33
C ILE A 284 13.91 17.13 -15.60
N LEU A 285 12.61 17.47 -15.67
CA LEU A 285 12.01 18.09 -16.86
C LEU A 285 12.32 19.58 -16.99
N LEU A 286 12.29 20.33 -15.89
CA LEU A 286 12.35 21.81 -15.92
C LEU A 286 13.74 22.35 -15.57
N GLY A 287 14.63 21.53 -15.02
CA GLY A 287 15.96 21.95 -14.55
C GLY A 287 15.92 22.93 -13.39
N ASP A 288 14.85 22.95 -12.58
CA ASP A 288 14.68 23.88 -11.46
C ASP A 288 15.08 23.22 -10.13
N GLU A 289 16.25 23.60 -9.62
CA GLU A 289 16.85 23.07 -8.39
C GLU A 289 15.94 23.16 -7.17
N LYS A 290 14.96 24.09 -7.16
CA LYS A 290 14.02 24.21 -6.04
C LYS A 290 13.25 22.90 -5.83
N TYR A 291 12.94 22.18 -6.91
CA TYR A 291 12.19 20.94 -6.85
C TYR A 291 13.02 19.79 -6.31
N LEU A 292 14.30 19.70 -6.71
CA LEU A 292 15.24 18.74 -6.14
C LEU A 292 15.45 18.98 -4.64
N ALA A 293 15.61 20.24 -4.22
CA ALA A 293 15.76 20.58 -2.82
C ALA A 293 14.52 20.19 -1.98
N ARG A 294 13.31 20.40 -2.52
CA ARG A 294 12.06 19.97 -1.89
C ARG A 294 11.97 18.45 -1.80
N PHE A 295 12.25 17.76 -2.89
CA PHE A 295 12.25 16.31 -2.95
C PHE A 295 13.21 15.71 -1.93
N ASN A 296 14.48 16.14 -1.92
CA ASN A 296 15.48 15.64 -0.98
C ASN A 296 15.06 15.86 0.48
N ARG A 297 14.40 16.98 0.79
CA ARG A 297 13.90 17.23 2.15
C ARG A 297 12.78 16.25 2.52
N HIS A 298 11.82 16.04 1.63
CA HIS A 298 10.74 15.08 1.83
C HIS A 298 11.25 13.64 1.87
N TYR A 299 12.17 13.25 0.98
CA TYR A 299 12.78 11.93 0.94
C TYR A 299 13.45 11.58 2.27
N ASN A 300 14.28 12.48 2.79
CA ASN A 300 14.93 12.30 4.10
C ASN A 300 13.92 12.14 5.24
N ALA A 301 12.80 12.88 5.21
CA ALA A 301 11.74 12.75 6.19
C ALA A 301 11.00 11.40 6.07
N VAL A 302 10.68 10.98 4.85
CA VAL A 302 10.04 9.69 4.57
C VAL A 302 10.93 8.54 5.05
N MET A 303 12.20 8.54 4.68
CA MET A 303 13.16 7.50 5.09
C MET A 303 13.40 7.49 6.61
N LYS A 304 13.26 8.64 7.29
CA LYS A 304 13.43 8.74 8.75
C LYS A 304 12.21 8.28 9.54
N TYR A 305 11.00 8.60 9.08
CA TYR A 305 9.78 8.46 9.89
C TYR A 305 8.82 7.38 9.38
N ILE A 306 8.76 7.16 8.07
CA ILE A 306 7.80 6.26 7.41
C ILE A 306 8.45 4.91 7.11
N SER A 307 9.70 4.91 6.67
CA SER A 307 10.46 3.69 6.38
C SER A 307 10.86 2.96 7.67
N ARG A 308 10.57 1.65 7.71
CA ARG A 308 11.00 0.72 8.75
C ARG A 308 11.56 -0.55 8.08
N GLY A 309 12.76 -0.42 7.50
CA GLY A 309 13.32 -1.44 6.62
C GLY A 309 12.58 -1.46 5.28
N PRO A 310 12.15 -2.62 4.76
CA PRO A 310 11.41 -2.67 3.49
C PRO A 310 9.95 -2.22 3.61
N VAL A 311 9.42 -2.11 4.83
CA VAL A 311 8.02 -1.75 5.12
C VAL A 311 7.87 -0.23 5.24
N MET A 312 6.84 0.33 4.60
CA MET A 312 6.55 1.77 4.57
C MET A 312 5.21 2.06 5.25
N MET A 313 5.22 2.42 6.54
CA MET A 313 3.99 2.63 7.32
C MET A 313 3.61 4.10 7.44
N ALA A 314 2.34 4.42 7.18
CA ALA A 314 1.85 5.79 7.33
C ALA A 314 1.88 6.24 8.81
N VAL A 315 2.25 7.50 9.03
CA VAL A 315 2.39 8.13 10.34
C VAL A 315 1.62 9.44 10.40
N HIS A 316 1.40 9.99 11.59
CA HIS A 316 0.84 11.34 11.71
C HIS A 316 1.90 12.41 11.46
N MET A 317 1.60 13.41 10.63
CA MET A 317 2.59 14.44 10.24
C MET A 317 3.16 15.24 11.43
N HIS A 318 2.35 15.51 12.47
CA HIS A 318 2.76 16.26 13.66
C HIS A 318 3.41 15.38 14.74
N ARG A 319 3.12 14.08 14.73
CA ARG A 319 3.62 13.09 15.68
C ARG A 319 4.14 11.90 14.89
N PRO A 320 5.28 12.05 14.18
CA PRO A 320 5.74 11.06 13.21
C PRO A 320 6.19 9.74 13.83
N HIS A 321 6.27 9.65 15.17
CA HIS A 321 6.52 8.40 15.88
C HIS A 321 5.23 7.56 16.06
N LEU A 322 4.06 8.15 15.89
CA LEU A 322 2.78 7.47 15.96
C LEU A 322 2.35 7.06 14.56
N GLN A 323 2.11 5.76 14.42
CA GLN A 323 1.54 5.18 13.23
C GLN A 323 0.08 5.63 13.09
N SER A 324 -0.29 6.00 11.88
CA SER A 324 -1.64 6.49 11.54
C SER A 324 -2.51 5.39 10.92
N ARG A 325 -1.92 4.50 10.11
CA ARG A 325 -2.60 3.36 9.49
C ARG A 325 -1.88 2.06 9.80
N ASN A 326 -2.61 0.96 9.93
CA ASN A 326 -2.07 -0.39 10.15
C ASN A 326 -1.87 -1.21 8.87
N PHE A 327 -2.11 -0.60 7.70
CA PHE A 327 -1.93 -1.20 6.39
C PHE A 327 -1.10 -0.30 5.46
N MET A 328 -0.67 -0.91 4.37
CA MET A 328 0.01 -0.36 3.22
C MET A 328 -0.89 -0.53 2.00
N ASP A 329 -1.07 0.52 1.19
CA ASP A 329 -1.80 0.42 -0.07
C ASP A 329 -0.89 -0.01 -1.24
N ALA A 330 -1.47 -0.63 -2.27
CA ALA A 330 -0.74 -1.12 -3.44
C ALA A 330 -0.04 0.01 -4.23
N LEU A 331 -0.57 1.23 -4.16
CA LEU A 331 -0.03 2.37 -4.91
C LEU A 331 1.39 2.70 -4.47
N LEU A 332 1.80 2.40 -3.23
CA LEU A 332 3.19 2.60 -2.78
C LEU A 332 4.22 1.87 -3.64
N ALA A 333 3.81 0.90 -4.47
CA ALA A 333 4.68 0.13 -5.33
C ALA A 333 5.42 0.96 -6.39
N PHE A 334 5.07 2.23 -6.62
CA PHE A 334 5.84 3.16 -7.47
C PHE A 334 7.14 3.66 -6.81
N TRP A 335 7.18 3.65 -5.46
CA TRP A 335 8.25 4.28 -4.68
C TRP A 335 9.65 3.72 -4.98
N PRO A 336 9.85 2.39 -5.17
CA PRO A 336 11.13 1.86 -5.62
C PRO A 336 11.60 2.43 -6.96
N GLY A 337 10.70 2.62 -7.94
CA GLY A 337 11.01 3.27 -9.21
C GLY A 337 11.51 4.70 -9.01
N LEU A 338 10.87 5.44 -8.11
CA LEU A 338 11.30 6.81 -7.76
C LEU A 338 12.67 6.83 -7.05
N GLN A 339 12.93 5.87 -6.17
CA GLN A 339 14.24 5.69 -5.52
C GLN A 339 15.35 5.39 -6.53
N VAL A 340 15.06 4.58 -7.56
CA VAL A 340 15.99 4.33 -8.66
C VAL A 340 16.30 5.61 -9.43
N LEU A 341 15.28 6.45 -9.73
CA LEU A 341 15.49 7.74 -10.38
C LEU A 341 16.36 8.70 -9.56
N LEU A 342 16.26 8.66 -8.23
CA LEU A 342 17.14 9.41 -7.33
C LEU A 342 18.58 8.84 -7.31
N GLY A 343 18.76 7.56 -7.65
CA GLY A 343 20.03 6.83 -7.54
C GLY A 343 20.17 5.99 -6.26
N ASP A 344 19.12 5.91 -5.42
CA ASP A 344 19.11 5.12 -4.19
C ASP A 344 18.60 3.69 -4.43
N VAL A 345 19.42 2.89 -5.11
CA VAL A 345 19.02 1.56 -5.63
C VAL A 345 18.83 0.52 -4.52
N ARG A 346 19.57 0.60 -3.40
CA ARG A 346 19.53 -0.45 -2.37
C ARG A 346 18.17 -0.54 -1.68
N PRO A 347 17.62 0.54 -1.07
CA PRO A 347 16.28 0.50 -0.47
C PRO A 347 15.20 0.15 -1.50
N ALA A 348 15.36 0.58 -2.76
CA ALA A 348 14.44 0.23 -3.83
C ALA A 348 14.35 -1.28 -4.04
N VAL A 349 15.49 -1.97 -4.07
CA VAL A 349 15.55 -3.45 -4.15
C VAL A 349 14.89 -4.09 -2.92
N GLU A 350 15.08 -3.54 -1.73
CA GLU A 350 14.52 -4.09 -0.49
C GLU A 350 12.98 -4.01 -0.47
N THR A 351 12.41 -2.85 -0.79
CA THR A 351 10.95 -2.65 -0.85
C THR A 351 10.32 -3.41 -2.02
N HIS A 352 10.96 -3.45 -3.20
CA HIS A 352 10.45 -4.22 -4.35
C HIS A 352 10.41 -5.72 -4.07
N GLU A 353 11.44 -6.28 -3.43
CA GLU A 353 11.46 -7.70 -3.06
C GLU A 353 10.35 -8.04 -2.05
N MET A 354 10.06 -7.15 -1.09
CA MET A 354 8.92 -7.30 -0.19
C MET A 354 7.58 -7.32 -0.95
N LEU A 355 7.39 -6.40 -1.90
CA LEU A 355 6.18 -6.36 -2.73
C LEU A 355 6.05 -7.61 -3.60
N TYR A 356 7.15 -8.10 -4.15
CA TYR A 356 7.16 -9.34 -4.93
C TYR A 356 6.76 -10.54 -4.08
N GLN A 357 7.18 -10.59 -2.82
CA GLN A 357 6.75 -11.63 -1.88
C GLN A 357 5.24 -11.58 -1.57
N VAL A 358 4.68 -10.38 -1.40
CA VAL A 358 3.22 -10.19 -1.25
C VAL A 358 2.49 -10.72 -2.49
N MET A 359 2.96 -10.37 -3.68
CA MET A 359 2.41 -10.85 -4.95
C MET A 359 2.51 -12.38 -5.06
N GLN A 360 3.65 -12.98 -4.74
CA GLN A 360 3.83 -14.43 -4.79
C GLN A 360 2.86 -15.18 -3.85
N ARG A 361 2.55 -14.57 -2.71
CA ARG A 361 1.61 -15.14 -1.73
C ARG A 361 0.15 -15.06 -2.20
N HIS A 362 -0.25 -13.94 -2.80
CA HIS A 362 -1.65 -13.65 -3.13
C HIS A 362 -1.97 -13.65 -4.63
N THR A 363 -1.02 -14.08 -5.49
CA THR A 363 -1.06 -13.98 -6.97
C THR A 363 -0.90 -12.56 -7.51
N PHE A 364 -1.61 -11.60 -6.92
CA PHE A 364 -1.48 -10.17 -7.18
C PHE A 364 -1.24 -9.41 -5.88
N ILE A 365 -0.72 -8.19 -5.97
CA ILE A 365 -0.65 -7.30 -4.82
C ILE A 365 -2.09 -6.82 -4.52
N PRO A 366 -2.65 -7.14 -3.33
CA PRO A 366 -3.96 -6.64 -2.93
C PRO A 366 -3.92 -5.12 -2.77
N GLU A 367 -5.04 -4.45 -3.02
CA GLU A 367 -5.20 -2.98 -2.92
C GLU A 367 -4.69 -2.42 -1.59
N ALA A 368 -4.86 -3.17 -0.50
CA ALA A 368 -4.16 -2.90 0.75
C ALA A 368 -3.77 -4.19 1.47
N PHE A 369 -2.63 -4.17 2.15
CA PHE A 369 -2.11 -5.26 2.98
C PHE A 369 -1.47 -4.76 4.27
N THR A 370 -1.52 -5.58 5.31
CA THR A 370 -0.91 -5.31 6.61
C THR A 370 0.60 -5.60 6.61
N SER A 371 1.33 -5.15 7.64
CA SER A 371 2.77 -5.36 7.77
C SER A 371 3.20 -6.83 7.85
N ASP A 372 2.29 -7.75 8.17
CA ASP A 372 2.48 -9.21 8.14
C ASP A 372 2.04 -9.85 6.80
N PHE A 373 1.87 -9.02 5.76
CA PHE A 373 1.54 -9.39 4.40
C PHE A 373 0.20 -10.11 4.24
N GLN A 374 -0.79 -9.78 5.08
CA GLN A 374 -2.16 -10.26 4.92
C GLN A 374 -2.97 -9.25 4.11
N VAL A 375 -3.98 -9.76 3.42
CA VAL A 375 -4.92 -8.93 2.66
C VAL A 375 -5.75 -8.10 3.63
N HIS A 376 -5.65 -6.78 3.52
CA HIS A 376 -6.55 -5.83 4.18
C HIS A 376 -7.73 -5.51 3.25
N TRP A 377 -7.44 -5.07 2.02
CA TRP A 377 -8.43 -4.89 0.94
C TRP A 377 -8.03 -5.74 -0.26
N GLY A 378 -8.91 -6.65 -0.65
CA GLY A 378 -8.59 -7.69 -1.63
C GLY A 378 -8.65 -7.25 -3.09
N GLN A 379 -9.11 -6.04 -3.41
CA GLN A 379 -9.26 -5.62 -4.80
C GLN A 379 -7.91 -5.58 -5.53
N HIS A 380 -7.92 -5.75 -6.85
CA HIS A 380 -6.76 -5.52 -7.70
C HIS A 380 -7.26 -5.05 -9.09
N PRO A 381 -7.27 -3.73 -9.35
CA PRO A 381 -7.76 -3.16 -10.60
C PRO A 381 -6.70 -3.16 -11.71
N LEU A 382 -5.80 -4.15 -11.72
CA LEU A 382 -4.73 -4.31 -12.73
C LEU A 382 -3.68 -3.19 -12.71
N ARG A 383 -3.34 -2.77 -11.49
CA ARG A 383 -2.44 -1.67 -11.14
C ARG A 383 -1.03 -1.76 -11.75
N PRO A 384 -0.47 -0.65 -12.31
CA PRO A 384 0.82 -0.64 -12.99
C PRO A 384 2.04 -0.43 -12.09
N GLU A 385 1.89 0.10 -10.88
CA GLU A 385 2.95 0.69 -10.06
C GLU A 385 4.08 -0.31 -9.75
N PHE A 386 3.73 -1.59 -9.55
CA PHE A 386 4.73 -2.66 -9.34
C PHE A 386 5.55 -2.96 -10.60
N LEU A 387 4.91 -2.90 -11.78
CA LEU A 387 5.59 -3.09 -13.06
C LEU A 387 6.45 -1.89 -13.43
N GLU A 388 6.02 -0.66 -13.12
CA GLU A 388 6.83 0.55 -13.25
C GLU A 388 8.15 0.40 -12.49
N SER A 389 8.08 0.07 -11.20
CA SER A 389 9.27 -0.14 -10.37
C SER A 389 10.14 -1.30 -10.88
N THR A 390 9.52 -2.39 -11.35
CA THR A 390 10.25 -3.53 -11.96
C THR A 390 11.02 -3.09 -13.20
N TYR A 391 10.42 -2.24 -14.04
CA TYR A 391 11.04 -1.67 -15.23
C TYR A 391 12.25 -0.80 -14.87
N PHE A 392 12.10 0.17 -13.96
CA PHE A 392 13.20 1.04 -13.56
C PHE A 392 14.36 0.27 -12.89
N LEU A 393 14.05 -0.69 -12.02
CA LEU A 393 15.07 -1.54 -11.39
C LEU A 393 15.83 -2.39 -12.40
N HIS A 394 15.15 -2.97 -13.39
CA HIS A 394 15.81 -3.69 -14.49
C HIS A 394 16.72 -2.76 -15.30
N ARG A 395 16.26 -1.56 -15.67
CA ARG A 395 17.07 -0.57 -16.40
C ARG A 395 18.32 -0.15 -15.65
N ALA A 396 18.21 0.06 -14.34
CA ALA A 396 19.34 0.50 -13.53
C ALA A 396 20.35 -0.61 -13.20
N THR A 397 19.90 -1.85 -13.06
CA THR A 397 20.76 -2.95 -12.57
C THR A 397 21.18 -3.95 -13.65
N GLY A 398 20.42 -4.06 -14.75
CA GLY A 398 20.59 -5.13 -15.74
C GLY A 398 20.37 -6.54 -15.16
N ASP A 399 19.71 -6.68 -14.00
CA ASP A 399 19.49 -7.97 -13.35
C ASP A 399 18.27 -8.68 -13.94
N ASP A 400 18.52 -9.80 -14.64
CA ASP A 400 17.51 -10.65 -15.26
C ASP A 400 16.43 -11.15 -14.28
N HIS A 401 16.64 -11.08 -12.97
CA HIS A 401 15.59 -11.35 -12.00
C HIS A 401 14.32 -10.53 -12.27
N TYR A 402 14.45 -9.24 -12.58
CA TYR A 402 13.30 -8.37 -12.83
C TYR A 402 12.54 -8.77 -14.10
N LEU A 403 13.24 -9.33 -15.10
CA LEU A 403 12.60 -9.94 -16.27
C LEU A 403 11.77 -11.17 -15.88
N HIS A 404 12.25 -11.99 -14.94
CA HIS A 404 11.51 -13.15 -14.43
C HIS A 404 10.31 -12.73 -13.57
N VAL A 405 10.44 -11.65 -12.79
CA VAL A 405 9.33 -11.03 -12.06
C VAL A 405 8.26 -10.57 -13.06
N GLY A 406 8.64 -9.78 -14.06
CA GLY A 406 7.74 -9.33 -15.13
C GLY A 406 7.07 -10.48 -15.86
N LYS A 407 7.81 -11.56 -16.16
CA LYS A 407 7.25 -12.77 -16.77
C LYS A 407 6.19 -13.44 -15.89
N THR A 408 6.39 -13.41 -14.57
CA THR A 408 5.44 -13.95 -13.60
C THR A 408 4.17 -13.10 -13.56
N VAL A 409 4.30 -11.77 -13.55
CA VAL A 409 3.17 -10.83 -13.62
C VAL A 409 2.38 -11.01 -14.92
N LEU A 410 3.08 -11.04 -16.06
CA LEU A 410 2.47 -11.24 -17.38
C LEU A 410 1.62 -12.52 -17.42
N LYS A 411 2.19 -13.64 -16.96
CA LYS A 411 1.48 -14.92 -16.90
C LYS A 411 0.27 -14.87 -15.96
N ALA A 412 0.39 -14.21 -14.81
CA ALA A 412 -0.70 -14.06 -13.88
C ALA A 412 -1.87 -13.28 -14.51
N LEU A 413 -1.59 -12.17 -15.19
CA LEU A 413 -2.61 -11.39 -15.92
C LEU A 413 -3.29 -12.23 -17.01
N GLN A 414 -2.50 -12.91 -17.84
CA GLN A 414 -3.03 -13.78 -18.89
C GLN A 414 -3.91 -14.91 -18.36
N GLN A 415 -3.54 -15.50 -17.23
CA GLN A 415 -4.24 -16.65 -16.66
C GLN A 415 -5.48 -16.26 -15.86
N TYR A 416 -5.42 -15.17 -15.10
CA TYR A 416 -6.43 -14.87 -14.08
C TYR A 416 -7.30 -13.66 -14.39
N THR A 417 -6.90 -12.76 -15.29
CA THR A 417 -7.66 -11.50 -15.54
C THR A 417 -8.12 -11.35 -16.98
N ARG A 418 -7.60 -12.16 -17.91
CA ARG A 418 -8.04 -12.20 -19.31
C ARG A 418 -9.48 -12.72 -19.42
N VAL A 419 -10.33 -11.96 -20.11
CA VAL A 419 -11.73 -12.32 -20.41
C VAL A 419 -12.00 -12.12 -21.92
N PRO A 420 -13.14 -12.55 -22.49
CA PRO A 420 -13.37 -12.45 -23.93
C PRO A 420 -13.25 -11.03 -24.50
N CYS A 421 -13.73 -10.02 -23.77
CA CYS A 421 -13.70 -8.61 -24.19
C CYS A 421 -12.68 -7.80 -23.37
N GLY A 422 -11.40 -8.18 -23.42
CA GLY A 422 -10.31 -7.47 -22.72
C GLY A 422 -9.85 -8.13 -21.43
N TYR A 423 -9.58 -7.33 -20.39
CA TYR A 423 -9.12 -7.78 -19.07
C TYR A 423 -9.99 -7.19 -17.97
N ALA A 424 -10.42 -8.04 -17.03
CA ALA A 424 -11.27 -7.65 -15.92
C ALA A 424 -10.46 -7.44 -14.64
N ALA A 425 -10.77 -6.37 -13.92
CA ALA A 425 -10.30 -6.17 -12.56
C ALA A 425 -10.71 -7.35 -11.64
N VAL A 426 -9.92 -7.59 -10.60
CA VAL A 426 -10.20 -8.62 -9.60
C VAL A 426 -10.79 -7.96 -8.36
N ASN A 427 -12.02 -8.35 -7.99
CA ASN A 427 -12.70 -7.80 -6.82
C ASN A 427 -12.07 -8.29 -5.49
N ASP A 428 -11.58 -9.52 -5.45
CA ASP A 428 -10.82 -10.01 -4.30
C ASP A 428 -9.77 -11.04 -4.73
N VAL A 429 -8.48 -10.77 -4.52
CA VAL A 429 -7.36 -11.67 -4.88
C VAL A 429 -7.46 -13.06 -4.25
N ARG A 430 -8.19 -13.21 -3.13
CA ARG A 430 -8.40 -14.49 -2.44
C ARG A 430 -9.44 -15.35 -3.17
N THR A 431 -10.51 -14.74 -3.66
CA THR A 431 -11.62 -15.45 -4.32
C THR A 431 -11.46 -15.48 -5.84
N ARG A 432 -10.71 -14.52 -6.39
CA ARG A 432 -10.48 -14.28 -7.82
C ARG A 432 -11.77 -13.98 -8.59
N VAL A 433 -12.78 -13.46 -7.90
CA VAL A 433 -14.01 -12.97 -8.56
C VAL A 433 -13.66 -11.72 -9.37
N HIS A 434 -14.11 -11.69 -10.62
CA HIS A 434 -13.93 -10.54 -11.50
C HIS A 434 -14.94 -9.44 -11.23
N GLU A 435 -14.50 -8.20 -11.42
CA GLU A 435 -15.33 -7.01 -11.48
C GLU A 435 -15.43 -6.57 -12.96
N ASP A 436 -16.60 -6.10 -13.39
CA ASP A 436 -16.85 -5.66 -14.77
C ASP A 436 -16.24 -4.26 -15.03
N ARG A 437 -14.91 -4.18 -14.90
CA ARG A 437 -14.13 -2.95 -14.92
C ARG A 437 -12.79 -3.17 -15.61
N MET A 438 -12.45 -2.29 -16.54
CA MET A 438 -11.12 -2.12 -17.11
C MET A 438 -10.79 -0.63 -17.20
N ASP A 439 -9.96 -0.14 -16.29
CA ASP A 439 -9.51 1.26 -16.28
C ASP A 439 -8.57 1.56 -17.46
N SER A 440 -8.50 2.84 -17.86
CA SER A 440 -7.69 3.28 -19.02
C SER A 440 -6.18 3.03 -18.86
N PHE A 441 -5.65 3.19 -17.64
CA PHE A 441 -4.24 2.95 -17.31
C PHE A 441 -3.76 1.53 -17.58
N VAL A 442 -4.67 0.56 -17.73
CA VAL A 442 -4.27 -0.81 -18.10
C VAL A 442 -3.59 -0.82 -19.48
N LEU A 443 -4.09 0.00 -20.40
CA LEU A 443 -3.52 0.20 -21.74
C LEU A 443 -2.38 1.22 -21.72
N ALA A 444 -2.51 2.31 -20.97
CA ALA A 444 -1.54 3.39 -20.93
C ALA A 444 -0.27 3.01 -20.15
N GLU A 445 -0.37 2.17 -19.13
CA GLU A 445 0.71 1.90 -18.19
C GLU A 445 1.05 0.41 -18.09
N THR A 446 0.12 -0.43 -17.62
CA THR A 446 0.40 -1.83 -17.27
C THR A 446 0.99 -2.60 -18.45
N PHE A 447 0.37 -2.52 -19.64
CA PHE A 447 0.89 -3.18 -20.83
C PHE A 447 2.06 -2.44 -21.48
N LYS A 448 2.14 -1.11 -21.32
CA LYS A 448 3.27 -0.30 -21.79
C LYS A 448 4.56 -0.69 -21.05
N TYR A 449 4.54 -0.73 -19.72
CA TYR A 449 5.69 -1.14 -18.89
C TYR A 449 6.09 -2.59 -19.14
N LEU A 450 5.15 -3.52 -19.32
CA LEU A 450 5.47 -4.90 -19.70
C LEU A 450 6.19 -4.97 -21.05
N TYR A 451 5.68 -4.26 -22.06
CA TYR A 451 6.30 -4.21 -23.38
C TYR A 451 7.71 -3.62 -23.32
N MET A 452 7.89 -2.50 -22.59
CA MET A 452 9.18 -1.83 -22.41
C MET A 452 10.17 -2.66 -21.59
N LEU A 453 9.72 -3.41 -20.58
CA LEU A 453 10.58 -4.26 -19.75
C LEU A 453 11.27 -5.35 -20.56
N PHE A 454 10.53 -5.98 -21.49
CA PHE A 454 11.10 -7.04 -22.33
C PHE A 454 11.84 -6.52 -23.56
N GLY A 455 11.53 -5.31 -24.02
CA GLY A 455 12.20 -4.63 -25.13
C GLY A 455 13.64 -4.21 -24.82
N GLU A 456 14.44 -4.08 -25.88
CA GLU A 456 15.75 -3.41 -25.84
C GLU A 456 15.63 -2.04 -26.51
N ASP A 457 16.55 -1.10 -26.24
CA ASP A 457 16.46 0.28 -26.76
C ASP A 457 16.44 0.36 -28.29
N ARG A 458 17.10 -0.58 -28.97
CA ARG A 458 17.10 -0.69 -30.44
C ARG A 458 15.76 -1.14 -31.03
N ASP A 459 14.91 -1.74 -30.21
CA ASP A 459 13.62 -2.26 -30.65
C ASP A 459 12.49 -1.23 -30.49
N LEU A 460 12.76 -0.13 -29.78
CA LEU A 460 11.79 0.92 -29.53
C LEU A 460 11.96 2.03 -30.58
N PRO A 461 10.84 2.59 -31.09
CA PRO A 461 10.90 3.61 -32.12
C PRO A 461 11.36 4.98 -31.61
N VAL A 462 11.34 5.17 -30.29
CA VAL A 462 11.82 6.38 -29.62
C VAL A 462 12.86 6.02 -28.58
N LYS A 463 13.88 6.86 -28.45
CA LYS A 463 14.88 6.74 -27.40
C LYS A 463 14.26 7.21 -26.09
N LEU A 464 14.04 6.29 -25.17
CA LEU A 464 13.35 6.57 -23.91
C LEU A 464 14.11 7.57 -23.03
N GLU A 465 15.43 7.63 -23.15
CA GLU A 465 16.32 8.54 -22.40
C GLU A 465 16.10 10.02 -22.74
N ASP A 466 15.51 10.32 -23.89
CA ASP A 466 15.19 11.69 -24.30
C ASP A 466 13.89 12.21 -23.63
N TYR A 467 13.21 11.38 -22.82
CA TYR A 467 11.90 11.68 -22.24
C TYR A 467 11.86 11.40 -20.74
N VAL A 468 10.99 12.13 -20.04
CA VAL A 468 10.50 11.77 -18.71
C VAL A 468 9.08 11.21 -18.86
N LEU A 469 8.80 10.12 -18.13
CA LEU A 469 7.45 9.59 -18.02
C LEU A 469 6.70 10.34 -16.92
N THR A 470 5.46 10.76 -17.17
CA THR A 470 4.56 11.29 -16.13
C THR A 470 4.11 10.17 -15.18
N THR A 471 3.24 10.48 -14.22
CA THR A 471 2.65 9.49 -13.30
C THR A 471 1.72 8.50 -14.03
N GLU A 472 1.16 8.89 -15.19
CA GLU A 472 0.34 8.03 -16.06
C GLU A 472 1.16 7.44 -17.23
N ALA A 473 2.47 7.30 -17.03
CA ALA A 473 3.42 6.80 -18.03
C ALA A 473 3.41 7.54 -19.40
N HIS A 474 3.06 8.83 -19.43
CA HIS A 474 3.08 9.62 -20.66
C HIS A 474 4.44 10.26 -20.92
N PHE A 475 4.86 10.28 -22.19
CA PHE A 475 6.17 10.82 -22.59
C PHE A 475 6.15 12.35 -22.70
N LEU A 476 6.99 13.01 -21.91
CA LEU A 476 7.33 14.43 -22.07
C LEU A 476 8.82 14.58 -22.40
N PRO A 477 9.21 15.32 -23.45
CA PRO A 477 10.59 15.35 -23.90
C PRO A 477 11.42 16.28 -23.02
N LEU A 478 12.65 15.86 -22.70
CA LEU A 478 13.59 16.65 -21.91
C LEU A 478 14.00 17.96 -22.61
N SER A 479 13.82 18.06 -23.93
CA SER A 479 14.03 19.30 -24.70
C SER A 479 13.14 20.45 -24.24
N LEU A 480 12.01 20.17 -23.58
CA LEU A 480 11.19 21.21 -22.96
C LEU A 480 12.00 22.02 -21.95
N ALA A 481 13.04 21.47 -21.32
CA ALA A 481 13.92 22.20 -20.39
C ALA A 481 14.56 23.44 -21.02
N THR A 482 14.87 23.38 -22.31
CA THR A 482 15.56 24.43 -23.06
C THR A 482 14.62 25.42 -23.75
N ASP A 483 13.40 25.00 -24.09
CA ASP A 483 12.41 25.85 -24.74
C ASP A 483 11.91 26.95 -23.78
N GLY A 484 12.11 28.21 -24.17
CA GLY A 484 11.70 29.39 -23.39
C GLY A 484 12.82 30.08 -22.60
N ARG A 485 14.05 29.56 -22.62
CA ARG A 485 15.24 30.25 -22.11
C ARG A 485 16.21 30.51 -23.27
N ASN A 486 16.52 31.79 -23.57
CA ASN A 486 17.72 32.16 -24.34
C ASN A 486 18.98 31.90 -23.49
N SER A 487 19.17 30.66 -23.08
CA SER A 487 20.25 30.24 -22.21
C SER A 487 20.74 28.89 -22.68
N SER A 488 21.93 28.90 -23.25
CA SER A 488 22.79 27.75 -23.44
C SER A 488 23.13 27.15 -22.07
N TYR A 489 22.20 26.39 -21.51
CA TYR A 489 22.45 25.54 -20.35
C TYR A 489 21.93 24.15 -20.66
N LEU A 490 22.85 23.19 -20.53
CA LEU A 490 22.75 21.78 -20.86
C LEU A 490 22.79 21.39 -22.34
N THR A 491 23.87 21.76 -23.02
CA THR A 491 24.64 20.66 -23.63
C THR A 491 25.45 20.05 -22.48
N LEU A 492 24.90 19.07 -21.77
CA LEU A 492 25.78 18.10 -21.14
C LEU A 492 26.46 17.38 -22.31
N LYS A 493 27.61 17.92 -22.74
CA LYS A 493 28.66 17.02 -23.16
C LYS A 493 28.96 16.20 -21.93
N ILE A 494 28.34 15.02 -21.87
CA ILE A 494 28.88 13.94 -21.05
C ILE A 494 30.24 13.68 -21.71
N ASP A 495 31.28 14.37 -21.24
CA ASP A 495 32.63 13.91 -21.50
C ASP A 495 32.67 12.51 -20.87
N ASP A 496 33.11 11.51 -21.64
CA ASP A 496 33.23 10.10 -21.20
C ASP A 496 34.00 9.96 -19.86
N GLU A 497 34.72 11.00 -19.43
CA GLU A 497 35.42 11.09 -18.14
C GLU A 497 34.50 11.20 -16.91
N ASP A 498 33.29 11.77 -17.01
CA ASP A 498 32.37 11.93 -15.86
C ASP A 498 31.52 10.68 -15.58
N GLU A 499 31.29 9.82 -16.58
CA GLU A 499 30.71 8.48 -16.38
C GLU A 499 31.56 7.65 -15.39
N ASP A 500 32.88 7.86 -15.46
CA ASP A 500 33.88 7.18 -14.65
C ASP A 500 33.87 7.62 -13.18
N LYS A 501 33.33 8.81 -12.89
CA LYS A 501 33.31 9.38 -11.54
C LYS A 501 32.19 8.82 -10.67
N TYR A 502 31.02 8.58 -11.27
CA TYR A 502 29.89 7.88 -10.63
C TYR A 502 30.16 6.37 -10.49
N LYS A 503 30.93 5.77 -11.41
CA LYS A 503 31.42 4.39 -11.28
C LYS A 503 32.40 4.19 -10.12
N LYS A 504 33.11 5.25 -9.70
CA LYS A 504 34.17 5.24 -8.66
C LYS A 504 33.70 5.71 -7.28
N THR A 505 32.46 6.18 -7.12
CA THR A 505 31.90 6.55 -5.81
C THR A 505 31.48 5.31 -5.05
N CYS A 506 31.84 5.16 -3.77
CA CYS A 506 31.48 3.98 -2.98
C CYS A 506 30.28 4.28 -2.05
N PRO A 507 29.25 3.40 -2.02
CA PRO A 507 29.13 2.19 -2.84
C PRO A 507 28.77 2.56 -4.28
N SER A 508 29.48 1.99 -5.25
CA SER A 508 29.17 2.24 -6.66
C SER A 508 27.91 1.46 -7.01
N THR A 509 27.05 2.03 -7.85
CA THR A 509 25.88 1.33 -8.40
C THR A 509 26.28 0.02 -9.09
N TRP A 510 27.50 -0.04 -9.64
CA TRP A 510 28.11 -1.26 -10.20
C TRP A 510 28.54 -2.29 -9.14
N SER A 511 28.98 -1.85 -7.96
CA SER A 511 29.33 -2.74 -6.84
C SER A 511 28.11 -3.27 -6.07
N LEU A 512 26.96 -2.59 -6.21
CA LEU A 512 25.67 -3.03 -5.68
C LEU A 512 25.15 -4.19 -6.52
N VAL A 513 25.57 -5.39 -6.15
CA VAL A 513 24.95 -6.60 -6.68
C VAL A 513 23.56 -6.73 -6.06
N ALA A 514 22.51 -6.38 -6.81
CA ALA A 514 21.12 -6.46 -6.33
C ALA A 514 20.79 -7.84 -5.73
N SER A 515 21.37 -8.91 -6.26
CA SER A 515 21.24 -10.25 -5.70
C SER A 515 21.73 -10.37 -4.24
N ARG A 516 22.77 -9.62 -3.82
CA ARG A 516 23.27 -9.61 -2.44
C ARG A 516 22.30 -8.93 -1.48
N VAL A 517 21.61 -7.88 -1.93
CA VAL A 517 20.58 -7.18 -1.14
C VAL A 517 19.34 -8.07 -0.97
N ARG A 518 18.96 -8.82 -2.01
CA ARG A 518 17.81 -9.73 -1.99
C ARG A 518 18.04 -10.99 -1.17
N ARG A 519 19.27 -11.52 -1.12
CA ARG A 519 19.64 -12.75 -0.37
C ARG A 519 19.08 -12.81 1.07
N PRO A 520 19.30 -11.81 1.95
CA PRO A 520 18.74 -11.82 3.30
C PRO A 520 17.20 -11.72 3.32
N LEU A 521 16.60 -11.09 2.31
CA LEU A 521 15.16 -10.87 2.22
C LEU A 521 14.39 -12.06 1.66
N ARG A 522 15.02 -12.94 0.86
CA ARG A 522 14.41 -14.16 0.30
C ARG A 522 13.79 -15.08 1.36
N ARG A 523 14.21 -14.95 2.63
CA ARG A 523 13.70 -15.73 3.77
C ARG A 523 12.72 -14.96 4.66
N MET A 524 12.32 -13.72 4.33
CA MET A 524 11.29 -12.99 5.08
C MET A 524 9.97 -13.77 5.12
N LEU A 525 9.62 -14.43 4.01
CA LEU A 525 8.66 -15.52 3.99
C LEU A 525 9.43 -16.83 3.76
N GLY A 526 9.72 -17.56 4.84
CA GLY A 526 10.41 -18.85 4.76
C GLY A 526 9.76 -19.79 3.73
N ALA A 527 10.63 -20.47 2.96
CA ALA A 527 10.38 -21.53 1.98
C ALA A 527 8.93 -22.04 1.83
N ALA A 528 8.43 -21.98 0.59
CA ALA A 528 7.39 -22.82 0.00
C ALA A 528 6.27 -23.28 0.94
N ALA A 529 5.09 -22.65 0.81
CA ALA A 529 3.79 -23.23 1.11
C ALA A 529 3.79 -24.23 2.28
N ARG A 530 3.95 -23.75 3.52
CA ARG A 530 3.26 -24.43 4.61
C ARG A 530 1.78 -24.09 4.47
N PRO A 531 0.87 -25.08 4.48
CA PRO A 531 -0.56 -24.80 4.62
C PRO A 531 -0.76 -23.86 5.81
N PRO A 532 -1.84 -23.05 5.84
CA PRO A 532 -2.10 -22.08 6.91
C PRO A 532 -1.72 -22.74 8.21
N ALA A 533 -0.83 -22.10 8.97
CA ALA A 533 -0.32 -22.68 10.20
C ALA A 533 -1.53 -23.16 10.99
N ARG A 534 -1.78 -24.48 10.96
CA ARG A 534 -2.60 -25.10 11.97
C ARG A 534 -1.93 -24.65 13.26
N PRO A 535 -2.65 -24.01 14.19
CA PRO A 535 -2.07 -23.69 15.48
C PRO A 535 -1.34 -24.95 15.93
N ARG A 536 -0.01 -24.88 16.02
CA ARG A 536 0.74 -26.04 16.43
C ARG A 536 0.21 -26.34 17.82
N PRO A 537 -0.33 -27.55 18.08
CA PRO A 537 -0.67 -27.89 19.44
C PRO A 537 0.60 -27.73 20.27
N LEU A 538 0.47 -27.30 21.53
CA LEU A 538 1.56 -27.32 22.49
C LEU A 538 2.06 -28.78 22.61
N THR A 539 2.99 -29.18 21.76
CA THR A 539 3.50 -30.56 21.70
C THR A 539 4.96 -30.65 22.12
N ASP A 540 5.61 -29.53 22.41
CA ASP A 540 6.91 -29.57 23.06
C ASP A 540 6.71 -29.91 24.55
N PRO A 541 7.15 -31.10 25.02
CA PRO A 541 6.98 -31.51 26.40
C PRO A 541 7.58 -30.51 27.39
N ARG A 542 8.63 -29.77 26.98
CA ARG A 542 9.31 -28.79 27.82
C ARG A 542 8.46 -27.56 28.12
N GLN A 543 7.61 -27.15 27.17
CA GLN A 543 6.72 -26.01 27.34
C GLN A 543 5.51 -26.36 28.21
N LEU A 544 4.96 -27.57 28.05
CA LEU A 544 3.92 -28.09 28.94
C LEU A 544 4.42 -28.29 30.37
N LEU A 545 5.66 -28.75 30.53
CA LEU A 545 6.32 -28.88 31.85
C LEU A 545 6.54 -27.51 32.52
N ALA A 546 6.94 -26.49 31.76
CA ALA A 546 7.10 -25.14 32.29
C ALA A 546 5.77 -24.52 32.75
N LEU A 547 4.69 -24.72 31.98
CA LEU A 547 3.34 -24.29 32.37
C LEU A 547 2.82 -25.05 33.60
N ALA A 548 3.07 -26.35 33.67
CA ALA A 548 2.73 -27.17 34.83
C ALA A 548 3.52 -26.75 36.10
N ASP A 549 4.82 -26.44 35.96
CA ASP A 549 5.66 -25.94 37.06
C ASP A 549 5.12 -24.59 37.62
N MET A 550 4.51 -23.76 36.76
CA MET A 550 3.82 -22.52 37.13
C MET A 550 2.38 -22.71 37.63
N GLY A 551 1.90 -23.96 37.75
CA GLY A 551 0.54 -24.27 38.22
C GLY A 551 -0.57 -24.05 37.18
N ILE A 552 -0.22 -23.98 35.90
CA ILE A 552 -1.14 -23.82 34.77
C ILE A 552 -1.32 -25.17 34.07
N SER A 553 -2.53 -25.70 34.12
CA SER A 553 -2.94 -26.92 33.42
C SER A 553 -3.60 -26.58 32.08
N VAL A 554 -3.29 -27.37 31.05
CA VAL A 554 -3.79 -27.17 29.69
C VAL A 554 -4.82 -28.25 29.39
N LEU A 555 -6.10 -27.89 29.36
CA LEU A 555 -7.20 -28.79 29.02
C LEU A 555 -7.60 -28.60 27.56
N THR A 556 -7.71 -29.70 26.83
CA THR A 556 -8.23 -29.70 25.46
C THR A 556 -9.70 -30.09 25.49
N LEU A 557 -10.57 -29.24 24.96
CA LEU A 557 -12.00 -29.49 24.86
C LEU A 557 -12.30 -30.35 23.62
N PRO A 558 -13.44 -31.07 23.58
CA PRO A 558 -13.82 -31.93 22.45
C PRO A 558 -13.99 -31.21 21.11
N ASP A 559 -14.13 -29.88 21.14
CA ASP A 559 -14.24 -29.00 19.96
C ASP A 559 -12.87 -28.51 19.42
N GLY A 560 -11.76 -28.95 20.02
CA GLY A 560 -10.41 -28.58 19.61
C GLY A 560 -9.89 -27.28 20.22
N ARG A 561 -10.63 -26.62 21.12
CA ARG A 561 -10.15 -25.46 21.88
C ARG A 561 -9.29 -25.87 23.06
N VAL A 562 -8.37 -24.99 23.45
CA VAL A 562 -7.44 -25.18 24.56
C VAL A 562 -7.82 -24.22 25.68
N GLN A 563 -8.19 -24.74 26.85
CA GLN A 563 -8.50 -23.99 28.06
C GLN A 563 -7.34 -24.09 29.06
N LEU A 564 -6.86 -22.94 29.53
CA LEU A 564 -5.81 -22.86 30.55
C LEU A 564 -6.45 -22.70 31.92
N LEU A 565 -6.13 -23.60 32.86
CA LEU A 565 -6.69 -23.63 34.20
C LEU A 565 -5.55 -23.48 35.21
N TYR A 566 -5.57 -22.37 35.95
CA TYR A 566 -4.52 -22.01 36.91
C TYR A 566 -4.94 -22.38 38.33
N THR A 567 -4.12 -23.15 39.03
CA THR A 567 -4.31 -23.49 40.44
C THR A 567 -3.02 -23.26 41.21
N THR A 568 -3.07 -22.42 42.24
CA THR A 568 -1.88 -22.06 43.05
C THR A 568 -1.27 -23.27 43.76
N SER A 569 -2.08 -24.26 44.13
CA SER A 569 -1.65 -25.48 44.83
C SER A 569 -0.88 -26.47 43.94
N THR A 570 -1.01 -26.35 42.61
CA THR A 570 -0.32 -27.24 41.65
C THR A 570 1.02 -26.69 41.16
N ALA A 571 1.36 -25.45 41.52
CA ALA A 571 2.65 -24.86 41.19
C ALA A 571 3.78 -25.45 42.03
N LYS A 572 4.96 -25.59 41.42
CA LYS A 572 6.14 -26.21 42.04
C LYS A 572 6.73 -25.40 43.19
N SER A 573 6.61 -24.07 43.11
CA SER A 573 7.03 -23.15 44.16
C SER A 573 6.10 -21.95 44.24
N SER A 574 6.15 -21.23 45.37
CA SER A 574 5.40 -19.98 45.55
C SER A 574 5.83 -18.88 44.56
N LYS A 575 7.07 -18.93 44.07
CA LYS A 575 7.58 -18.03 43.04
C LYS A 575 6.98 -18.37 41.67
N ASP A 576 6.95 -19.64 41.31
CA ASP A 576 6.39 -20.10 40.03
C ASP A 576 4.86 -19.90 39.99
N ALA A 577 4.19 -20.01 41.14
CA ALA A 577 2.79 -19.64 41.28
C ALA A 577 2.55 -18.15 40.96
N ALA A 578 3.40 -17.24 41.45
CA ALA A 578 3.28 -15.82 41.18
C ALA A 578 3.54 -15.49 39.69
N GLU A 579 4.50 -16.18 39.07
CA GLU A 579 4.78 -16.07 37.63
C GLU A 579 3.62 -16.60 36.79
N GLY A 580 3.02 -17.75 37.16
CA GLY A 580 1.83 -18.30 36.50
C GLY A 580 0.60 -17.40 36.60
N LEU A 581 0.39 -16.73 37.74
CA LEU A 581 -0.68 -15.75 37.91
C LEU A 581 -0.48 -14.50 37.03
N THR A 582 0.78 -14.06 36.89
CA THR A 582 1.16 -12.93 36.04
C THR A 582 0.94 -13.28 34.56
N PHE A 583 1.30 -14.50 34.16
CA PHE A 583 1.05 -15.02 32.82
C PHE A 583 -0.44 -15.04 32.46
N MET A 584 -1.30 -15.57 33.35
CA MET A 584 -2.76 -15.58 33.13
C MET A 584 -3.35 -14.16 33.02
N ARG A 585 -2.81 -13.20 33.78
CA ARG A 585 -3.24 -11.80 33.77
C ARG A 585 -2.86 -11.09 32.47
N GLU A 586 -1.67 -11.32 31.94
CA GLU A 586 -1.21 -10.72 30.68
C GLU A 586 -1.93 -11.33 29.46
N MET A 587 -2.24 -12.63 29.49
CA MET A 587 -3.02 -13.28 28.44
C MET A 587 -4.47 -12.75 28.39
N SER A 588 -5.07 -12.45 29.55
CA SER A 588 -6.39 -11.81 29.64
C SER A 588 -6.38 -10.36 29.12
N LYS A 589 -5.28 -9.62 29.30
CA LYS A 589 -5.11 -8.26 28.76
C LYS A 589 -4.89 -8.22 27.25
N TRP A 590 -4.23 -9.23 26.68
CA TRP A 590 -4.02 -9.31 25.24
C TRP A 590 -5.33 -9.45 24.46
N ASN A 591 -6.30 -10.19 24.99
CA ASN A 591 -7.64 -10.28 24.40
C ASN A 591 -8.39 -8.95 24.45
N THR A 592 -8.24 -8.16 25.52
CA THR A 592 -8.91 -6.86 25.63
C THR A 592 -8.21 -5.73 24.85
N LEU A 593 -6.91 -5.83 24.58
CA LEU A 593 -6.16 -4.86 23.78
C LEU A 593 -6.45 -4.96 22.27
N SER A 594 -6.82 -6.14 21.77
CA SER A 594 -7.27 -6.32 20.38
C SER A 594 -8.53 -5.48 20.07
N ASP A 595 -9.36 -5.17 21.07
CA ASP A 595 -10.59 -4.39 20.88
C ASP A 595 -10.37 -2.87 20.96
N MET A 596 -9.23 -2.41 21.51
CA MET A 596 -8.91 -0.97 21.62
C MET A 596 -8.14 -0.42 20.40
N GLU A 597 -7.52 -1.27 19.58
CA GLU A 597 -6.68 -0.86 18.44
C GLU A 597 -7.46 -0.40 17.19
N SER A 598 -8.79 -0.53 17.18
CA SER A 598 -9.65 -0.21 16.01
C SER A 598 -10.31 1.18 16.05
N GLY A 599 -10.12 1.98 17.11
CA GLY A 599 -10.67 3.35 17.19
C GLY A 599 -12.20 3.43 17.23
N VAL A 600 -12.89 2.30 17.36
CA VAL A 600 -14.35 2.17 17.40
C VAL A 600 -14.85 2.52 18.80
N VAL A 601 -15.68 3.57 18.93
CA VAL A 601 -16.38 3.85 20.19
C VAL A 601 -17.53 2.84 20.32
N ALA A 602 -17.36 1.85 21.20
CA ALA A 602 -18.35 0.80 21.38
C ALA A 602 -19.69 1.36 21.88
N ALA A 603 -20.79 0.93 21.26
CA ALA A 603 -22.13 1.15 21.76
C ALA A 603 -22.47 0.11 22.83
N GLY A 604 -23.42 0.42 23.70
CA GLY A 604 -23.97 -0.48 24.70
C GLY A 604 -25.47 -0.67 24.48
N VAL A 605 -25.94 -1.91 24.59
CA VAL A 605 -27.36 -2.25 24.59
C VAL A 605 -27.70 -2.85 25.95
N LYS A 606 -28.49 -2.13 26.75
CA LYS A 606 -28.99 -2.60 28.05
C LYS A 606 -30.33 -3.30 27.85
N ILE A 607 -30.39 -4.55 28.31
CA ILE A 607 -31.59 -5.39 28.32
C ILE A 607 -31.75 -5.87 29.76
N ASN A 608 -32.81 -5.45 30.46
CA ASN A 608 -32.97 -5.66 31.90
C ASN A 608 -31.73 -5.16 32.68
N GLU A 609 -31.14 -5.98 33.55
CA GLU A 609 -29.94 -5.66 34.34
C GLU A 609 -28.61 -5.97 33.63
N ARG A 610 -28.64 -6.34 32.34
CA ARG A 610 -27.44 -6.71 31.57
C ARG A 610 -27.13 -5.68 30.50
N ILE A 611 -25.85 -5.32 30.39
CA ILE A 611 -25.35 -4.41 29.35
C ILE A 611 -24.46 -5.22 28.40
N PHE A 612 -24.85 -5.26 27.13
CA PHE A 612 -24.11 -5.93 26.07
C PHE A 612 -23.28 -4.93 25.26
N THR A 613 -22.06 -5.32 24.92
CA THR A 613 -21.19 -4.58 24.00
C THR A 613 -21.71 -4.74 22.58
N ALA A 614 -21.90 -3.62 21.87
CA ALA A 614 -22.44 -3.58 20.51
C ALA A 614 -21.53 -2.78 19.57
N GLY A 615 -21.48 -3.22 18.31
CA GLY A 615 -20.75 -2.51 17.25
C GLY A 615 -21.55 -1.26 16.83
N PRO A 616 -20.93 -0.08 16.73
CA PRO A 616 -21.62 1.12 16.26
C PRO A 616 -21.79 1.09 14.72
N ALA A 617 -22.58 2.00 14.19
CA ALA A 617 -22.61 2.31 12.77
C ALA A 617 -21.79 3.58 12.47
N HIS A 618 -21.08 3.60 11.34
CA HIS A 618 -20.43 4.80 10.79
C HIS A 618 -21.35 5.55 9.81
N PHE A 619 -22.67 5.36 9.94
CA PHE A 619 -23.71 5.99 9.15
C PHE A 619 -24.95 6.16 10.03
N GLY A 620 -25.84 7.08 9.68
CA GLY A 620 -26.94 7.43 10.55
C GLY A 620 -26.53 8.37 11.69
N LYS A 621 -27.46 8.60 12.61
CA LYS A 621 -27.19 9.41 13.81
C LYS A 621 -26.22 8.67 14.75
N GLU A 622 -25.08 9.29 15.03
CA GLU A 622 -24.10 8.75 15.97
C GLU A 622 -24.62 8.78 17.42
N ILE A 623 -24.34 7.71 18.17
CA ILE A 623 -24.64 7.61 19.60
C ILE A 623 -23.37 8.00 20.37
N THR A 624 -23.28 9.24 20.83
CA THR A 624 -22.08 9.76 21.53
C THR A 624 -22.46 10.51 22.81
N GLY A 625 -21.59 10.45 23.82
CA GLY A 625 -21.78 11.18 25.08
C GLY A 625 -22.84 10.55 25.98
N ASP A 626 -23.78 11.38 26.47
CA ASP A 626 -24.87 10.96 27.36
C ASP A 626 -26.19 10.69 26.62
N ASP A 627 -26.17 10.63 25.28
CA ASP A 627 -27.33 10.31 24.46
C ASP A 627 -27.81 8.88 24.76
N ARG A 628 -29.08 8.76 25.14
CA ARG A 628 -29.75 7.50 25.48
C ARG A 628 -31.06 7.39 24.74
N LEU A 629 -31.26 6.25 24.12
CA LEU A 629 -32.47 5.94 23.38
C LEU A 629 -33.15 4.77 24.06
N GLU A 630 -34.35 5.02 24.56
CA GLU A 630 -35.19 4.01 25.19
C GLU A 630 -36.41 3.74 24.33
N GLY A 631 -36.68 2.47 24.05
CA GLY A 631 -37.78 2.08 23.19
C GLY A 631 -38.09 0.60 23.26
N THR A 632 -39.32 0.25 22.90
CA THR A 632 -39.73 -1.14 22.69
C THR A 632 -39.24 -1.64 21.34
N ALA A 633 -38.90 -2.92 21.21
CA ALA A 633 -38.44 -3.49 19.96
C ALA A 633 -39.46 -4.38 19.24
N ALA A 634 -39.34 -4.49 17.92
CA ALA A 634 -40.14 -5.37 17.07
C ALA A 634 -39.30 -5.96 15.93
N PHE A 635 -39.55 -7.21 15.55
CA PHE A 635 -38.89 -7.85 14.41
C PHE A 635 -39.44 -7.34 13.08
N ALA A 636 -38.55 -7.07 12.12
CA ALA A 636 -38.97 -6.70 10.78
C ALA A 636 -39.22 -7.92 9.88
N LEU A 637 -40.16 -7.80 8.95
CA LEU A 637 -40.47 -8.81 7.94
C LEU A 637 -40.28 -8.23 6.52
N PRO A 638 -39.39 -8.79 5.69
CA PRO A 638 -38.51 -9.93 5.97
C PRO A 638 -37.40 -9.59 6.99
N LEU A 639 -36.94 -10.61 7.72
CA LEU A 639 -35.92 -10.45 8.78
C LEU A 639 -34.59 -9.90 8.25
N ASP A 640 -34.27 -10.10 6.98
CA ASP A 640 -33.07 -9.55 6.37
C ASP A 640 -33.23 -8.09 5.92
N ALA A 641 -34.44 -7.51 5.93
CA ALA A 641 -34.73 -6.14 5.52
C ALA A 641 -34.09 -5.70 4.18
N CYS A 642 -33.81 -6.64 3.27
CA CYS A 642 -33.21 -6.32 1.99
C CYS A 642 -34.24 -5.82 0.95
N SER A 643 -35.53 -6.09 1.20
CA SER A 643 -36.66 -5.59 0.43
C SER A 643 -37.58 -4.73 1.31
N GLU A 644 -38.65 -4.21 0.72
CA GLU A 644 -39.62 -3.36 1.43
C GLU A 644 -40.25 -4.10 2.62
N ILE A 645 -40.30 -3.43 3.76
CA ILE A 645 -40.81 -4.01 5.01
C ILE A 645 -42.33 -4.18 4.94
N GLN A 646 -42.79 -5.40 5.23
CA GLN A 646 -44.19 -5.81 5.13
C GLN A 646 -44.99 -5.44 6.38
N ASN A 647 -44.40 -5.55 7.57
CA ASN A 647 -45.06 -5.27 8.85
C ASN A 647 -44.81 -3.84 9.37
N LYS A 648 -44.95 -2.83 8.49
CA LYS A 648 -44.70 -1.42 8.85
C LYS A 648 -45.44 -0.98 10.11
N HIS A 649 -46.72 -1.37 10.26
CA HIS A 649 -47.55 -1.00 11.42
C HIS A 649 -47.00 -1.46 12.78
N GLU A 650 -46.17 -2.51 12.81
CA GLU A 650 -45.57 -3.03 14.05
C GLU A 650 -44.24 -2.35 14.39
N ILE A 651 -43.61 -1.70 13.42
CA ILE A 651 -42.27 -1.10 13.54
C ILE A 651 -42.31 0.41 13.79
N VAL A 652 -43.35 1.10 13.31
CA VAL A 652 -43.45 2.56 13.45
C VAL A 652 -43.26 2.99 14.92
N GLY A 653 -42.25 3.83 15.16
CA GLY A 653 -41.90 4.36 16.48
C GLY A 653 -41.16 3.39 17.42
N LYS A 654 -40.81 2.19 16.96
CA LYS A 654 -40.12 1.14 17.73
C LYS A 654 -38.68 0.93 17.26
N PHE A 655 -37.92 0.15 18.02
CA PHE A 655 -36.60 -0.35 17.61
C PHE A 655 -36.78 -1.56 16.71
N ALA A 656 -36.31 -1.48 15.47
CA ALA A 656 -36.48 -2.55 14.51
C ALA A 656 -35.34 -3.56 14.62
N ILE A 657 -35.68 -4.83 14.82
CA ILE A 657 -34.72 -5.93 14.86
C ILE A 657 -34.68 -6.61 13.50
N VAL A 658 -33.47 -6.71 12.95
CA VAL A 658 -33.17 -7.36 11.67
C VAL A 658 -31.94 -8.24 11.80
N GLN A 659 -31.81 -9.19 10.89
CA GLN A 659 -30.67 -10.08 10.82
C GLN A 659 -29.72 -9.67 9.67
N ARG A 660 -28.44 -9.91 9.89
CA ARG A 660 -27.41 -9.82 8.86
C ARG A 660 -27.78 -10.73 7.68
N GLY A 661 -27.70 -10.19 6.46
CA GLY A 661 -28.13 -10.84 5.22
C GLY A 661 -27.26 -10.43 4.04
N GLN A 662 -27.78 -10.57 2.81
CA GLN A 662 -27.01 -10.40 1.57
C GLN A 662 -26.81 -8.93 1.14
N CYS A 663 -27.68 -8.02 1.57
CA CYS A 663 -27.58 -6.58 1.27
C CYS A 663 -26.75 -5.81 2.33
N THR A 664 -26.33 -4.59 1.99
CA THR A 664 -25.52 -3.71 2.86
C THR A 664 -26.27 -3.31 4.13
N PHE A 665 -25.53 -2.99 5.20
CA PHE A 665 -26.13 -2.52 6.46
C PHE A 665 -26.89 -1.21 6.27
N ALA A 666 -26.35 -0.26 5.51
CA ALA A 666 -27.01 0.99 5.17
C ALA A 666 -28.37 0.76 4.48
N GLN A 667 -28.44 -0.13 3.49
CA GLN A 667 -29.70 -0.43 2.80
C GLN A 667 -30.77 -1.01 3.73
N LYS A 668 -30.39 -1.88 4.67
CA LYS A 668 -31.31 -2.41 5.69
C LYS A 668 -31.89 -1.29 6.54
N VAL A 669 -31.01 -0.44 7.07
CA VAL A 669 -31.41 0.66 7.95
C VAL A 669 -32.26 1.69 7.21
N ARG A 670 -31.97 1.97 5.93
CA ARG A 670 -32.79 2.81 5.04
C ARG A 670 -34.20 2.27 4.86
N ASN A 671 -34.35 0.96 4.64
CA ASN A 671 -35.66 0.31 4.53
C ASN A 671 -36.44 0.38 5.84
N LEU A 672 -35.76 0.23 6.99
CA LEU A 672 -36.35 0.37 8.32
C LEU A 672 -36.77 1.80 8.64
N GLN A 673 -35.96 2.79 8.27
CA GLN A 673 -36.29 4.21 8.38
C GLN A 673 -37.53 4.56 7.55
N THR A 674 -37.61 4.05 6.32
CA THR A 674 -38.78 4.23 5.46
C THR A 674 -40.03 3.57 6.04
N ALA A 675 -39.86 2.51 6.84
CA ALA A 675 -40.94 1.87 7.60
C ALA A 675 -41.29 2.58 8.92
N GLY A 676 -40.57 3.66 9.29
CA GLY A 676 -40.83 4.48 10.48
C GLY A 676 -40.16 4.00 11.76
N ALA A 677 -39.10 3.18 11.68
CA ALA A 677 -38.32 2.76 12.86
C ALA A 677 -37.56 3.93 13.48
N ASN A 678 -37.35 3.92 14.81
CA ASN A 678 -36.56 4.94 15.51
C ASN A 678 -35.09 4.57 15.70
N LEU A 679 -34.75 3.28 15.67
CA LEU A 679 -33.40 2.73 15.82
C LEU A 679 -33.36 1.34 15.17
N ALA A 680 -32.21 0.97 14.60
CA ALA A 680 -32.00 -0.35 14.02
C ALA A 680 -31.07 -1.23 14.88
N LEU A 681 -31.54 -2.42 15.24
CA LEU A 681 -30.77 -3.48 15.90
C LEU A 681 -30.46 -4.58 14.89
N VAL A 682 -29.19 -4.69 14.49
CA VAL A 682 -28.75 -5.68 13.50
C VAL A 682 -28.10 -6.86 14.22
N LEU A 683 -28.70 -8.04 14.10
CA LEU A 683 -28.21 -9.28 14.69
C LEU A 683 -27.30 -10.03 13.72
N ASP A 684 -26.17 -10.52 14.23
CA ASP A 684 -25.27 -11.38 13.48
C ASP A 684 -25.92 -12.74 13.14
N ASN A 685 -25.50 -13.34 12.03
CA ASN A 685 -25.99 -14.64 11.58
C ASN A 685 -24.96 -15.77 11.74
N VAL A 686 -23.78 -15.48 12.28
CA VAL A 686 -22.73 -16.46 12.59
C VAL A 686 -23.01 -17.10 13.94
N ALA A 687 -23.38 -18.39 13.97
CA ALA A 687 -23.73 -19.08 15.20
C ALA A 687 -22.58 -19.11 16.22
N GLY A 688 -22.85 -18.66 17.45
CA GLY A 688 -21.91 -18.68 18.57
C GLY A 688 -20.96 -17.48 18.64
N SER A 689 -21.07 -16.50 17.74
CA SER A 689 -20.35 -15.23 17.85
C SER A 689 -20.75 -14.46 19.12
N THR A 690 -19.76 -13.88 19.78
CA THR A 690 -19.89 -12.97 20.94
C THR A 690 -18.73 -11.98 20.91
N HIS A 691 -18.90 -10.84 21.57
CA HIS A 691 -17.84 -9.82 21.71
C HIS A 691 -16.54 -10.36 22.33
N GLU A 692 -16.58 -11.45 23.09
CA GLU A 692 -15.37 -12.06 23.69
C GLU A 692 -14.56 -12.93 22.72
N THR A 693 -15.19 -13.44 21.65
CA THR A 693 -14.58 -14.39 20.71
C THR A 693 -14.43 -13.82 19.31
N SER A 694 -15.06 -12.69 19.03
CA SER A 694 -15.13 -12.03 17.73
C SER A 694 -14.81 -10.56 17.88
N ALA A 695 -13.86 -10.06 17.07
CA ALA A 695 -13.44 -8.67 17.13
C ALA A 695 -14.60 -7.71 16.84
N LEU A 696 -14.72 -6.66 17.66
CA LEU A 696 -15.72 -5.62 17.46
C LEU A 696 -15.38 -4.81 16.19
N PHE A 697 -16.39 -4.56 15.36
CA PHE A 697 -16.27 -3.72 14.17
C PHE A 697 -17.43 -2.74 14.09
N ALA A 698 -17.21 -1.64 13.37
CA ALA A 698 -18.28 -0.69 13.06
C ALA A 698 -18.90 -1.02 11.70
N MET A 699 -20.23 -0.96 11.63
CA MET A 699 -20.95 -1.16 10.37
C MET A 699 -20.65 0.00 9.42
N SER A 700 -20.11 -0.32 8.24
CA SER A 700 -19.78 0.68 7.22
C SER A 700 -21.01 1.10 6.41
N GLY A 701 -21.11 2.39 6.10
CA GLY A 701 -22.15 2.96 5.24
C GLY A 701 -21.88 2.71 3.75
N ASP A 702 -22.83 3.06 2.90
CA ASP A 702 -22.70 3.04 1.43
C ASP A 702 -22.33 4.41 0.84
N GLY A 703 -22.02 5.41 1.68
CA GLY A 703 -21.56 6.73 1.27
C GLY A 703 -22.66 7.75 0.98
N ASN A 704 -23.94 7.38 1.16
CA ASN A 704 -25.08 8.29 1.05
C ASN A 704 -25.51 8.75 2.46
N ASP A 705 -25.63 10.07 2.68
CA ASP A 705 -26.09 10.66 3.94
C ASP A 705 -27.62 10.79 4.01
N ASP A 706 -28.33 9.70 3.73
CA ASP A 706 -29.81 9.65 3.68
C ASP A 706 -30.45 8.87 4.83
N ILE A 707 -29.64 8.43 5.79
CA ILE A 707 -30.05 7.71 7.00
C ILE A 707 -29.93 8.66 8.19
N ASP A 708 -31.03 8.88 8.91
CA ASP A 708 -31.15 9.75 10.08
C ASP A 708 -31.30 8.97 11.39
N ILE A 709 -31.62 7.68 11.32
CA ILE A 709 -31.80 6.83 12.50
C ILE A 709 -30.48 6.16 12.94
N PRO A 710 -30.24 5.99 14.25
CA PRO A 710 -29.09 5.27 14.77
C PRO A 710 -29.20 3.76 14.51
N ALA A 711 -28.05 3.09 14.36
CA ALA A 711 -27.97 1.66 14.17
C ALA A 711 -26.84 1.03 14.99
N VAL A 712 -27.10 -0.14 15.58
CA VAL A 712 -26.10 -0.90 16.35
C VAL A 712 -26.13 -2.39 15.99
N PHE A 713 -24.98 -3.03 16.13
CA PHE A 713 -24.75 -4.43 15.79
C PHE A 713 -24.57 -5.30 17.04
N LEU A 714 -25.33 -6.39 17.13
CA LEU A 714 -25.23 -7.39 18.19
C LEU A 714 -24.78 -8.73 17.61
N PHE A 715 -23.85 -9.40 18.30
CA PHE A 715 -23.42 -10.74 17.96
C PHE A 715 -24.52 -11.79 18.27
N SER A 716 -24.35 -13.01 17.76
CA SER A 716 -25.43 -14.01 17.75
C SER A 716 -25.87 -14.48 19.14
N GLN A 717 -24.96 -14.58 20.12
CA GLN A 717 -25.31 -14.99 21.48
C GLN A 717 -26.15 -13.92 22.19
N GLU A 718 -25.72 -12.66 22.10
CA GLU A 718 -26.41 -11.49 22.64
C GLU A 718 -27.77 -11.28 21.93
N GLY A 719 -27.82 -11.49 20.61
CA GLY A 719 -29.06 -11.46 19.83
C GLY A 719 -30.05 -12.59 20.20
N THR A 720 -29.54 -13.78 20.55
CA THR A 720 -30.37 -14.89 21.03
C THR A 720 -30.98 -14.54 22.39
N TYR A 721 -30.20 -14.00 23.32
CA TYR A 721 -30.70 -13.52 24.61
C TYR A 721 -31.78 -12.46 24.45
N LEU A 722 -31.56 -11.46 23.58
CA LEU A 722 -32.55 -10.44 23.27
C LEU A 722 -33.87 -11.06 22.73
N THR A 723 -33.74 -12.05 21.85
CA THR A 723 -34.90 -12.72 21.25
C THR A 723 -35.69 -13.52 22.29
N GLU A 724 -35.01 -14.24 23.20
CA GLU A 724 -35.64 -14.99 24.28
C GLU A 724 -36.37 -14.08 25.28
N GLU A 725 -35.78 -12.93 25.63
CA GLU A 725 -36.41 -11.97 26.54
C GLU A 725 -37.62 -11.28 25.90
N LEU A 726 -37.56 -10.93 24.61
CA LEU A 726 -38.71 -10.40 23.87
C LEU A 726 -39.85 -11.40 23.70
N GLN A 727 -39.55 -12.70 23.66
CA GLN A 727 -40.59 -13.74 23.67
C GLN A 727 -41.30 -13.84 25.03
N LYS A 728 -40.63 -13.52 26.13
CA LYS A 728 -41.20 -13.49 27.48
C LYS A 728 -41.98 -12.20 27.73
N ASP A 729 -41.43 -11.06 27.33
CA ASP A 729 -42.05 -9.74 27.44
C ASP A 729 -42.02 -8.98 26.09
N PRO A 730 -43.14 -8.98 25.35
CA PRO A 730 -43.24 -8.25 24.08
C PRO A 730 -43.14 -6.72 24.21
N ASN A 731 -43.25 -6.17 25.42
CA ASN A 731 -43.14 -4.73 25.70
C ASN A 731 -41.82 -4.37 26.40
N LEU A 732 -40.82 -5.26 26.34
CA LEU A 732 -39.50 -5.05 26.92
C LEU A 732 -38.90 -3.72 26.47
N LEU A 733 -38.52 -2.89 27.44
CA LEU A 733 -37.84 -1.63 27.21
C LEU A 733 -36.34 -1.88 27.05
N ILE A 734 -35.78 -1.44 25.92
CA ILE A 734 -34.35 -1.56 25.62
C ILE A 734 -33.74 -0.16 25.67
N THR A 735 -32.61 -0.02 26.34
CA THR A 735 -31.84 1.23 26.36
C THR A 735 -30.57 1.06 25.53
N VAL A 736 -30.34 1.95 24.57
CA VAL A 736 -29.13 1.99 23.74
C VAL A 736 -28.39 3.30 23.98
N GLY A 737 -27.07 3.24 24.15
CA GLY A 737 -26.23 4.41 24.47
C GLY A 737 -24.74 4.12 24.27
N GLU A 738 -23.87 5.09 24.59
CA GLU A 738 -22.42 4.86 24.61
C GLU A 738 -22.07 3.88 25.75
N LEU A 739 -21.26 2.85 25.46
CA LEU A 739 -20.97 1.77 26.43
C LEU A 739 -20.35 2.32 27.73
N LYS A 740 -19.49 3.34 27.65
CA LYS A 740 -18.83 3.94 28.82
C LYS A 740 -19.80 4.74 29.68
N SER A 741 -20.73 5.49 29.07
CA SER A 741 -21.74 6.27 29.81
C SER A 741 -22.74 5.33 30.49
N LEU A 742 -23.20 4.29 29.78
CA LEU A 742 -24.11 3.28 30.34
C LEU A 742 -23.51 2.51 31.52
N LYS A 743 -22.22 2.15 31.45
CA LYS A 743 -21.51 1.47 32.55
C LYS A 743 -21.38 2.35 33.79
N ARG A 744 -20.95 3.61 33.64
CA ARG A 744 -20.83 4.56 34.77
C ARG A 744 -22.15 4.76 35.50
N GLN A 745 -23.24 4.91 34.77
CA GLN A 745 -24.54 5.11 35.39
C GLN A 745 -25.04 3.87 36.13
N TYR A 746 -24.84 2.68 35.56
CA TYR A 746 -25.19 1.43 36.24
C TYR A 746 -24.44 1.30 37.57
N GLU A 747 -23.15 1.67 37.60
CA GLU A 747 -22.33 1.74 38.81
C GLU A 747 -22.85 2.79 39.81
N ASP A 748 -23.32 3.95 39.37
CA ASP A 748 -23.88 5.02 40.22
C ASP A 748 -25.26 4.69 40.82
N THR A 749 -26.07 3.82 40.18
CA THR A 749 -27.40 3.42 40.67
C THR A 749 -27.43 2.20 41.58
N CYS A 750 -26.31 1.48 41.75
CA CYS A 750 -26.22 0.29 42.60
C CYS A 750 -25.92 0.66 44.07
N GLU A 751 -26.89 1.24 44.79
CA GLU A 751 -26.89 1.28 46.25
C GLU A 751 -27.41 -0.08 46.79
N ASP A 752 -26.51 -1.04 47.00
CA ASP A 752 -26.62 -2.19 47.93
C ASP A 752 -25.87 -3.42 47.39
N GLY A 753 -24.53 -3.37 47.39
CA GLY A 753 -23.61 -4.51 47.60
C GLY A 753 -23.78 -5.82 46.82
N ASN A 754 -24.66 -5.93 45.83
CA ASN A 754 -25.03 -7.19 45.18
C ASN A 754 -25.13 -7.07 43.64
N CYS A 755 -24.50 -6.04 43.08
CA CYS A 755 -24.29 -5.96 41.65
C CYS A 755 -23.00 -6.73 41.31
N GLU A 756 -23.12 -8.00 40.94
CA GLU A 756 -22.03 -8.73 40.28
C GLU A 756 -21.71 -8.05 38.95
N ALA A 757 -20.66 -7.23 38.94
CA ALA A 757 -20.07 -6.73 37.71
C ALA A 757 -19.43 -7.93 36.97
N VAL A 758 -20.14 -8.44 35.95
CA VAL A 758 -19.54 -9.37 35.02
C VAL A 758 -18.56 -8.60 34.12
N LEU A 759 -17.29 -8.92 34.36
CA LEU A 759 -16.06 -8.66 33.60
C LEU A 759 -15.22 -7.43 33.97
N HIS A 760 -14.17 -7.77 34.72
CA HIS A 760 -13.03 -6.99 35.18
C HIS A 760 -12.40 -6.04 34.15
N SER A 761 -12.20 -4.79 34.56
CA SER A 761 -11.05 -3.98 34.12
C SER A 761 -10.21 -3.62 35.35
N PRO A 762 -8.87 -3.75 35.32
CA PRO A 762 -8.05 -3.38 36.46
C PRO A 762 -7.60 -1.91 36.43
N VAL A 763 -7.50 -1.38 37.65
CA VAL A 763 -7.00 -0.08 38.13
C VAL A 763 -5.59 0.25 37.57
N PRO A 764 -5.24 1.53 37.33
CA PRO A 764 -3.91 1.91 36.84
C PRO A 764 -2.87 1.84 37.96
N ALA A 765 -1.73 1.19 37.69
CA ALA A 765 -0.55 1.19 38.55
C ALA A 765 0.63 1.94 37.92
N ASP A 766 1.42 2.57 38.79
CA ASP A 766 2.35 3.67 38.58
C ASP A 766 3.38 3.58 37.44
N LYS A 767 3.73 4.78 36.94
CA LYS A 767 4.71 5.02 35.86
C LYS A 767 6.13 4.55 36.19
N GLU A 768 6.50 4.45 37.47
CA GLU A 768 7.85 4.05 37.90
C GLU A 768 8.10 2.53 37.80
N THR A 769 7.05 1.71 37.86
CA THR A 769 7.17 0.24 37.68
C THR A 769 7.39 -0.13 36.21
N PHE A 770 6.90 0.70 35.29
CA PHE A 770 7.02 0.51 33.83
C PHE A 770 8.45 0.71 33.32
N ASP A 771 9.17 1.71 33.83
CA ASP A 771 10.57 1.97 33.43
C ASP A 771 11.54 0.94 34.00
N HIS A 772 11.25 0.39 35.20
CA HIS A 772 12.00 -0.74 35.75
C HIS A 772 11.80 -2.01 34.90
N LEU A 773 10.57 -2.27 34.45
CA LEU A 773 10.25 -3.41 33.59
C LEU A 773 10.91 -3.30 32.21
N LYS A 774 10.95 -2.10 31.62
CA LYS A 774 11.59 -1.85 30.32
C LYS A 774 13.11 -2.06 30.37
N LYS A 775 13.73 -1.81 31.52
CA LYS A 775 15.17 -2.03 31.76
C LYS A 775 15.50 -3.52 31.97
N VAL A 776 14.60 -4.26 32.63
CA VAL A 776 14.73 -5.71 32.82
C VAL A 776 14.45 -6.48 31.53
N LEU A 777 13.44 -6.08 30.75
CA LEU A 777 13.13 -6.66 29.44
C LEU A 777 14.24 -6.41 28.41
N SER A 778 14.86 -5.23 28.41
CA SER A 778 15.99 -4.96 27.51
C SER A 778 17.25 -5.74 27.90
N GLN A 779 17.47 -6.01 29.20
CA GLN A 779 18.54 -6.91 29.65
C GLN A 779 18.28 -8.39 29.33
N LEU A 780 17.03 -8.85 29.43
CA LEU A 780 16.63 -10.21 29.07
C LEU A 780 16.72 -10.45 27.56
N VAL A 781 16.30 -9.49 26.73
CA VAL A 781 16.44 -9.55 25.27
C VAL A 781 17.91 -9.55 24.87
N ALA A 782 18.76 -8.72 25.50
CA ALA A 782 20.20 -8.73 25.25
C ALA A 782 20.87 -10.06 25.67
N GLN A 783 20.43 -10.67 26.78
CA GLN A 783 20.89 -12.02 27.17
C GLN A 783 20.40 -13.12 26.21
N PHE A 784 19.21 -12.97 25.65
CA PHE A 784 18.64 -13.89 24.66
C PHE A 784 19.37 -13.78 23.31
N GLU A 785 19.68 -12.56 22.85
CA GLU A 785 20.46 -12.32 21.63
C GLU A 785 21.91 -12.80 21.77
N LEU A 786 22.55 -12.63 22.93
CA LEU A 786 23.88 -13.19 23.23
C LEU A 786 23.88 -14.72 23.31
N SER A 787 22.77 -15.33 23.70
CA SER A 787 22.63 -16.80 23.68
C SER A 787 22.52 -17.34 22.24
N LEU A 788 21.84 -16.60 21.36
CA LEU A 788 21.69 -16.92 19.94
C LEU A 788 22.99 -16.72 19.13
N SER A 789 23.90 -15.83 19.56
CA SER A 789 25.23 -15.72 18.96
C SER A 789 26.23 -16.77 19.47
N SER A 790 25.90 -17.52 20.53
CA SER A 790 26.78 -18.53 21.15
C SER A 790 26.47 -19.98 20.71
N GLU A 791 25.40 -20.17 19.94
CA GLU A 791 25.04 -21.48 19.37
C GLU A 791 25.66 -21.72 17.98
N ASP A 792 26.08 -20.66 17.27
CA ASP A 792 26.89 -20.77 16.02
C ASP A 792 28.40 -20.97 16.29
N SER A 793 28.86 -20.86 17.54
CA SER A 793 30.26 -21.16 17.92
C SER A 793 30.44 -22.53 18.59
N LYS A 794 29.37 -23.14 19.12
CA LYS A 794 29.43 -24.45 19.79
C LYS A 794 29.37 -25.66 18.85
N THR A 795 29.00 -25.48 17.59
CA THR A 795 29.09 -26.53 16.56
C THR A 795 30.46 -26.57 15.85
N CYS A 796 31.38 -25.65 16.16
CA CYS A 796 32.76 -25.67 15.68
C CYS A 796 33.78 -26.25 16.69
N GLU A 797 33.46 -26.34 17.99
CA GLU A 797 34.40 -26.86 19.01
C GLU A 797 34.30 -28.37 19.28
N GLU A 798 33.19 -29.04 18.95
CA GLU A 798 33.03 -30.48 19.20
C GLU A 798 33.64 -31.38 18.10
N ASN A 799 33.94 -30.85 16.91
CA ASN A 799 34.66 -31.58 15.85
C ASN A 799 36.19 -31.35 15.86
N ALA A 800 36.70 -30.39 16.63
CA ALA A 800 38.14 -30.16 16.80
C ALA A 800 38.76 -31.05 17.91
N ASN A 801 37.95 -31.50 18.87
CA ASN A 801 38.43 -32.25 20.04
C ASN A 801 38.58 -33.77 19.83
N MET A 802 38.25 -34.27 18.63
CA MET A 802 38.40 -35.70 18.26
C MET A 802 39.66 -35.99 17.43
N GLU A 803 40.44 -34.96 17.07
CA GLU A 803 41.70 -35.10 16.32
C GLU A 803 42.96 -34.78 17.14
N GLU A 804 42.82 -34.14 18.31
CA GLU A 804 43.94 -33.82 19.20
C GLU A 804 44.27 -34.91 20.23
N THR A 805 43.35 -35.87 20.47
CA THR A 805 43.59 -37.03 21.36
C THR A 805 44.42 -38.14 20.70
N LYS A 806 44.73 -38.05 19.40
CA LYS A 806 45.56 -39.04 18.67
C LYS A 806 47.04 -38.69 18.53
N LYS A 807 47.51 -37.53 19.02
CA LYS A 807 48.94 -37.13 18.94
C LYS A 807 49.68 -36.96 20.27
N LYS A 808 49.05 -37.23 21.42
CA LYS A 808 49.74 -37.41 22.71
C LYS A 808 49.84 -38.89 23.11
N PHE A 809 50.41 -39.67 22.21
CA PHE A 809 51.15 -40.89 22.54
C PHE A 809 52.39 -40.89 21.63
N VAL A 810 53.36 -40.03 21.94
CA VAL A 810 54.81 -40.19 21.69
C VAL A 810 55.53 -38.93 22.24
N LYS A 811 56.31 -39.14 23.31
CA LYS A 811 57.50 -38.39 23.80
C LYS A 811 57.36 -36.87 24.04
N VAL A 812 57.47 -36.34 25.26
CA VAL A 812 58.59 -36.40 26.24
C VAL A 812 59.94 -36.03 25.62
N GLU A 813 60.26 -34.73 25.65
CA GLU A 813 61.55 -34.10 26.05
C GLU A 813 61.43 -32.58 25.85
N ARG A 814 61.46 -31.77 26.93
CA ARG A 814 62.53 -30.81 27.31
C ARG A 814 62.87 -29.78 26.19
N ARG A 815 62.90 -28.46 26.39
CA ARG A 815 63.27 -27.63 27.55
C ARG A 815 63.10 -26.11 27.19
N VAL A 816 62.82 -25.27 28.22
CA VAL A 816 63.38 -23.91 28.52
C VAL A 816 62.88 -22.74 27.65
N GLU A 817 62.02 -21.86 28.18
CA GLU A 817 62.32 -20.53 28.82
C GLU A 817 63.13 -19.61 27.90
N GLY A 818 62.86 -18.33 27.67
CA GLY A 818 61.98 -17.30 28.21
C GLY A 818 62.55 -15.97 27.69
N GLU A 819 61.71 -15.03 27.26
CA GLU A 819 62.15 -13.69 26.83
C GLU A 819 62.25 -12.74 28.03
N ASN A 820 63.28 -11.89 28.03
CA ASN A 820 63.30 -10.57 28.68
C ASN A 820 64.17 -9.61 27.85
N GLU A 821 63.52 -8.53 27.40
CA GLU A 821 63.93 -7.14 27.09
C GLU A 821 65.32 -6.61 27.53
N PRO A 822 65.76 -5.37 27.15
CA PRO A 822 65.46 -4.54 25.97
C PRO A 822 66.67 -3.75 25.39
N SER A 823 66.42 -3.03 24.29
CA SER A 823 66.93 -1.69 23.93
C SER A 823 68.26 -1.48 23.17
N THR A 824 68.13 -0.58 22.18
CA THR A 824 69.11 0.30 21.50
C THR A 824 69.86 -0.22 20.26
N GLY A 825 69.58 0.45 19.12
CA GLY A 825 70.64 1.04 18.31
C GLY A 825 70.78 0.60 16.85
N SER A 826 70.42 1.52 15.95
CA SER A 826 71.01 1.80 14.63
C SER A 826 70.61 0.99 13.38
N GLU A 827 70.03 1.75 12.44
CA GLU A 827 70.29 1.83 10.99
C GLU A 827 69.87 0.69 10.05
N GLY A 828 69.07 1.06 9.03
CA GLY A 828 69.16 0.41 7.72
C GLY A 828 67.89 0.28 6.89
N SER A 829 67.46 1.39 6.27
CA SER A 829 67.04 1.45 4.85
C SER A 829 65.77 0.74 4.35
N SER A 830 64.83 1.60 3.92
CA SER A 830 64.14 1.60 2.61
C SER A 830 62.68 1.14 2.49
N ARG A 831 61.95 2.02 1.78
CA ARG A 831 60.72 1.87 0.97
C ARG A 831 59.37 2.25 1.59
N ASP A 832 58.98 3.48 1.22
CA ASP A 832 57.73 3.87 0.56
C ASP A 832 56.40 3.51 1.24
N GLN A 833 55.87 4.49 1.97
CA GLN A 833 54.46 4.65 2.32
C GLN A 833 53.72 5.50 1.27
N PRO A 834 52.44 5.21 0.95
CA PRO A 834 51.51 6.17 0.39
C PRO A 834 50.88 7.03 1.51
N ALA A 835 50.64 8.30 1.20
CA ALA A 835 50.16 9.33 2.12
C ALA A 835 48.65 9.24 2.40
N ASP A 836 48.33 9.37 3.70
CA ASP A 836 47.01 9.57 4.28
C ASP A 836 46.39 10.92 3.89
N CYS A 837 45.08 10.90 3.62
CA CYS A 837 44.24 12.10 3.57
C CYS A 837 43.80 12.47 5.00
N LYS A 838 44.07 13.72 5.39
CA LYS A 838 43.38 14.40 6.49
C LYS A 838 42.66 15.66 5.95
N PRO A 839 41.60 16.11 6.65
CA PRO A 839 40.71 17.16 6.17
C PRO A 839 41.24 18.55 6.55
N ASP A 840 40.96 19.55 5.72
CA ASP A 840 41.12 20.95 6.09
C ASP A 840 39.82 21.73 5.83
N ASP A 841 39.44 22.48 6.86
CA ASP A 841 38.58 23.65 6.85
C ASP A 841 39.11 24.73 5.89
N VAL A 842 38.24 25.35 5.09
CA VAL A 842 38.00 26.81 4.91
C VAL A 842 36.76 26.99 4.03
#